data_AF-A0A2E7PL90-F1
#
_entry.id   AF-A0A2E7PL90-F1
#
_cell.length_a   1.000
_cell.length_b   1.000
_cell.length_c   1.000
_cell.angle_alpha   90.00
_cell.angle_beta   90.00
_cell.angle_gamma   90.00
#
_symmetry.space_group_name_H-M   'P 1'
#
loop_
_entity.id
_entity.type
_entity.pdbx_description
1 polymer ?
#
loop_
_entity_poly.entity_id
_entity_poly.type
_entity_poly.pdbx_seq_one_letter_code
_entity_poly.pdbx_strand_id
1 'polypeptide(L)'
;MDTVSANYLSELAAPFLDPNKRVFWGYLGSSLIIALFVQIILAGVSTRRALTHIFSRRVWFSPSARADYKVLFINQALMMGIGPRLISKLAVATLLFESLHIWFDGRAVFLSGSPAWVIAGLFTLSIFLMDDISKYLVHRALHRWPVLWAFHKVHHTAETLTPLTIYRTHPVEAIIFSLRSIIVQALVIGSFLFFFGSRVEILTVLGANVVLFLFNALGSNLRHSHVRISYGKILEHIFISPAQHQVHHSVAHRHHDQNFGAVLAIWDWLGGSLTTAEEKKVIRFGTSRPQPSNHTMRNIYLLPFIEATQTIFPLYKKVPSGMQFVTQGSVIRFLILFSGTFAIGLIVSVSSVFAGELNIYSHRQPFLINPFIEAYKKETGTKINIIYAKKGLAQRLKVEGPLSPADVVLTVDIARLYTYVDKDLLAEVSSDVLRENIPEHLRDPQNRWFAFSKRARVLAVSRQSSDATGISRYEELANPKWKGRICSRPGSHVYNRALVASMISALGEEKAEAWAKGVFGNLARRPQGNDRAQVKAIAEGVCDIAIINNYYFGKLKNAKESEQREWASSVKLIFPNQSDRGAHVNISGGGIAKHSKNKKEAQRFLEFLTSERAQKLYAEVNYEYPVNKRVPFSKELASWGHFSEDKLPIIQLAELAPKAQMIIDRVGW
;
A
#
# COMPACT_ATOMS: atom_id res chain seq x y z
N MET A 1 -7.51 -9.95 -24.91
CA MET A 1 -6.12 -9.49 -25.09
C MET A 1 -5.96 -8.01 -24.72
N ASP A 2 -7.01 -7.20 -24.86
CA ASP A 2 -6.97 -5.74 -24.65
C ASP A 2 -6.63 -5.28 -23.21
N THR A 3 -6.90 -6.09 -22.19
CA THR A 3 -6.56 -5.76 -20.80
C THR A 3 -5.09 -6.00 -20.47
N VAL A 4 -4.45 -7.01 -21.07
CA VAL A 4 -3.03 -7.32 -20.83
C VAL A 4 -2.14 -6.29 -21.50
N SER A 5 -2.47 -5.90 -22.73
CA SER A 5 -1.76 -4.82 -23.44
C SER A 5 -1.94 -3.47 -22.75
N ALA A 6 -3.16 -3.11 -22.33
CA ALA A 6 -3.41 -1.87 -21.58
C ALA A 6 -2.67 -1.84 -20.23
N ASN A 7 -2.67 -2.95 -19.48
CA ASN A 7 -1.93 -3.06 -18.23
C ASN A 7 -0.42 -2.95 -18.46
N TYR A 8 0.09 -3.60 -19.51
CA TYR A 8 1.52 -3.55 -19.82
C TYR A 8 1.97 -2.15 -20.28
N LEU A 9 1.18 -1.45 -21.09
CA LEU A 9 1.45 -0.05 -21.47
C LEU A 9 1.43 0.86 -20.23
N SER A 10 0.49 0.65 -19.31
CA SER A 10 0.46 1.37 -18.04
C SER A 10 1.71 1.11 -17.20
N GLU A 11 2.16 -0.13 -17.12
CA GLU A 11 3.40 -0.53 -16.41
C GLU A 11 4.66 0.04 -17.07
N LEU A 12 4.71 0.14 -18.40
CA LEU A 12 5.81 0.79 -19.12
C LEU A 12 5.87 2.30 -18.87
N ALA A 13 4.71 2.95 -18.75
CA ALA A 13 4.62 4.38 -18.47
C ALA A 13 4.85 4.71 -16.98
N ALA A 14 4.54 3.77 -16.07
CA ALA A 14 4.56 3.99 -14.63
C ALA A 14 5.88 4.60 -14.11
N PRO A 15 7.09 4.19 -14.55
CA PRO A 15 8.32 4.77 -14.05
C PRO A 15 8.54 6.24 -14.40
N PHE A 16 7.90 6.73 -15.47
CA PHE A 16 7.97 8.12 -15.88
C PHE A 16 6.94 8.99 -15.17
N LEU A 17 5.91 8.40 -14.56
CA LEU A 17 4.81 9.10 -13.90
C LEU A 17 4.88 9.04 -12.36
N ASP A 18 5.63 8.10 -11.80
CA ASP A 18 5.77 7.90 -10.35
C ASP A 18 6.99 8.65 -9.78
N PRO A 19 6.81 9.67 -8.90
CA PRO A 19 7.91 10.39 -8.26
C PRO A 19 8.83 9.52 -7.39
N ASN A 20 8.45 8.29 -7.05
CA ASN A 20 9.35 7.34 -6.38
C ASN A 20 10.39 6.73 -7.33
N LYS A 21 10.26 6.97 -8.64
CA LYS A 21 11.14 6.42 -9.69
C LYS A 21 12.06 7.51 -10.21
N ARG A 22 13.34 7.17 -10.39
CA ARG A 22 14.38 8.15 -10.76
C ARG A 22 14.11 8.83 -12.11
N VAL A 23 13.48 8.12 -13.04
CA VAL A 23 13.15 8.63 -14.39
C VAL A 23 11.79 9.32 -14.47
N PHE A 24 11.17 9.64 -13.32
CA PHE A 24 9.99 10.50 -13.29
C PHE A 24 10.22 11.76 -14.13
N TRP A 25 9.23 12.14 -14.95
CA TRP A 25 9.37 13.20 -15.94
C TRP A 25 9.83 14.53 -15.31
N GLY A 26 9.40 14.83 -14.08
CA GLY A 26 9.84 16.01 -13.34
C GLY A 26 11.35 16.03 -13.07
N TYR A 27 11.95 14.87 -12.75
CA TYR A 27 13.39 14.75 -12.51
C TYR A 27 14.20 14.73 -13.81
N LEU A 28 13.63 14.21 -14.90
CA LEU A 28 14.25 14.31 -16.22
C LEU A 28 14.29 15.78 -16.68
N GLY A 29 13.18 16.51 -16.49
CA GLY A 29 13.09 17.94 -16.77
C GLY A 29 14.07 18.76 -15.93
N SER A 30 14.14 18.52 -14.62
CA SER A 30 15.09 19.23 -13.76
C SER A 30 16.54 18.92 -14.13
N SER A 31 16.86 17.67 -14.46
CA SER A 31 18.20 17.27 -14.92
C SER A 31 18.57 17.95 -16.24
N LEU A 32 17.63 18.10 -17.18
CA LEU A 32 17.85 18.83 -18.43
C LEU A 32 18.14 20.31 -18.18
N ILE A 33 17.36 20.95 -17.29
CA ILE A 33 17.59 22.35 -16.90
C ILE A 33 18.98 22.52 -16.29
N ILE A 34 19.37 21.64 -15.35
CA ILE A 34 20.70 21.66 -14.73
C ILE A 34 21.80 21.48 -15.80
N ALA A 35 21.65 20.51 -16.70
CA ALA A 35 22.64 20.26 -17.76
C ALA A 35 22.82 21.46 -18.70
N LEU A 36 21.71 22.12 -19.08
CA LEU A 36 21.74 23.32 -19.91
C LEU A 36 22.36 24.50 -19.16
N PHE A 37 21.99 24.71 -17.91
CA PHE A 37 22.56 25.77 -17.06
C PHE A 37 24.09 25.60 -16.93
N VAL A 38 24.55 24.40 -16.61
CA VAL A 38 25.99 24.13 -16.47
C VAL A 38 26.74 24.35 -17.79
N GLN A 39 26.20 23.88 -18.92
CA GLN A 39 26.88 24.05 -20.21
C GLN A 39 26.87 25.51 -20.68
N ILE A 40 25.74 26.20 -20.59
CA ILE A 40 25.57 27.53 -21.14
C ILE A 40 26.18 28.59 -20.23
N ILE A 41 25.81 28.56 -18.95
CA ILE A 41 26.19 29.61 -17.99
C ILE A 41 27.57 29.34 -17.40
N LEU A 42 27.84 28.12 -16.92
CA LEU A 42 29.11 27.84 -16.22
C LEU A 42 30.26 27.52 -17.18
N ALA A 43 29.99 26.85 -18.30
CA ALA A 43 31.02 26.46 -19.27
C ALA A 43 31.08 27.37 -20.51
N GLY A 44 30.21 28.38 -20.62
CA GLY A 44 30.21 29.35 -21.73
C GLY A 44 29.90 28.74 -23.11
N VAL A 45 29.22 27.60 -23.15
CA VAL A 45 28.86 26.92 -24.41
C VAL A 45 27.61 27.55 -25.00
N SER A 46 27.60 27.88 -26.30
CA SER A 46 26.39 28.42 -26.93
C SER A 46 25.19 27.46 -26.83
N THR A 47 23.98 28.00 -26.71
CA THR A 47 22.74 27.21 -26.56
C THR A 47 22.59 26.13 -27.64
N ARG A 48 22.91 26.47 -28.90
CA ARG A 48 22.87 25.50 -30.02
C ARG A 48 23.85 24.35 -29.83
N ARG A 49 25.09 24.63 -29.38
CA ARG A 49 26.11 23.60 -29.16
C ARG A 49 25.76 22.75 -27.94
N ALA A 50 25.22 23.35 -26.87
CA ALA A 50 24.75 22.63 -25.68
C ALA A 50 23.60 21.67 -26.01
N LEU A 51 22.59 22.12 -26.76
CA LEU A 51 21.48 21.26 -27.21
C LEU A 51 21.98 20.14 -28.14
N THR A 52 22.88 20.45 -29.08
CA THR A 52 23.46 19.43 -29.98
C THR A 52 24.27 18.39 -29.22
N HIS A 53 24.98 18.81 -28.16
CA HIS A 53 25.71 17.90 -27.28
C HIS A 53 24.75 17.03 -26.48
N ILE A 54 23.77 17.60 -25.77
CA ILE A 54 22.81 16.87 -24.91
C ILE A 54 21.95 15.89 -25.72
N PHE A 55 21.43 16.31 -26.88
CA PHE A 55 20.57 15.50 -27.74
C PHE A 55 21.31 14.85 -28.91
N SER A 56 22.62 14.62 -28.76
CA SER A 56 23.44 14.00 -29.80
C SER A 56 22.86 12.67 -30.25
N ARG A 57 22.57 12.54 -31.56
CA ARG A 57 22.05 11.29 -32.15
C ARG A 57 23.00 10.11 -31.94
N ARG A 58 24.31 10.37 -31.83
CA ARG A 58 25.34 9.35 -31.56
C ARG A 58 25.20 8.74 -30.17
N VAL A 59 24.57 9.43 -29.23
CA VAL A 59 24.29 8.93 -27.88
C VAL A 59 22.92 8.23 -27.85
N TRP A 60 21.85 8.95 -28.19
CA TRP A 60 20.47 8.46 -28.02
C TRP A 60 20.08 7.34 -28.99
N PHE A 61 20.77 7.20 -30.14
CA PHE A 61 20.51 6.13 -31.10
C PHE A 61 21.68 5.14 -31.22
N SER A 62 22.64 5.17 -30.29
CA SER A 62 23.74 4.22 -30.25
C SER A 62 23.24 2.77 -30.07
N PRO A 63 24.02 1.75 -30.47
CA PRO A 63 23.70 0.36 -30.14
C PRO A 63 23.50 0.12 -28.64
N SER A 64 24.28 0.81 -27.81
CA SER A 64 24.18 0.75 -26.35
C SER A 64 22.84 1.32 -25.84
N ALA A 65 22.42 2.51 -26.27
CA ALA A 65 21.16 3.12 -25.86
C ALA A 65 19.94 2.31 -26.33
N ARG A 66 19.99 1.77 -27.56
CA ARG A 66 18.93 0.88 -28.06
C ARG A 66 18.81 -0.40 -27.23
N ALA A 67 19.91 -0.92 -26.68
CA ALA A 67 19.85 -2.05 -25.77
C ALA A 67 19.17 -1.66 -24.46
N ASP A 68 19.47 -0.48 -23.88
CA ASP A 68 18.79 0.01 -22.67
C ASP A 68 17.26 0.05 -22.84
N TYR A 69 16.78 0.52 -23.99
CA TYR A 69 15.33 0.62 -24.27
C TYR A 69 14.68 -0.76 -24.38
N LYS A 70 15.35 -1.70 -25.04
CA LYS A 70 14.87 -3.09 -25.15
C LYS A 70 14.83 -3.78 -23.79
N VAL A 71 15.88 -3.59 -22.97
CA VAL A 71 15.96 -4.17 -21.64
C VAL A 71 14.87 -3.58 -20.74
N LEU A 72 14.62 -2.27 -20.78
CA LEU A 72 13.50 -1.65 -20.07
C LEU A 72 12.17 -2.34 -20.43
N PHE A 73 11.89 -2.48 -21.73
CA PHE A 73 10.66 -3.10 -22.20
C PHE A 73 10.52 -4.56 -21.72
N ILE A 74 11.54 -5.38 -21.95
CA ILE A 74 11.53 -6.80 -21.60
C ILE A 74 11.47 -6.99 -20.07
N ASN A 75 12.29 -6.26 -19.31
CA ASN A 75 12.34 -6.40 -17.85
C ASN A 75 11.03 -5.97 -17.19
N GLN A 76 10.34 -4.94 -17.71
CA GLN A 76 9.04 -4.56 -17.17
C GLN A 76 8.03 -5.72 -17.28
N ALA A 77 8.03 -6.45 -18.41
CA ALA A 77 7.18 -7.62 -18.60
C ALA A 77 7.56 -8.77 -17.66
N LEU A 78 8.85 -9.06 -17.52
CA LEU A 78 9.34 -10.11 -16.61
C LEU A 78 8.98 -9.81 -15.15
N MET A 79 9.21 -8.57 -14.71
CA MET A 79 8.96 -8.15 -13.34
C MET A 79 7.47 -8.04 -13.02
N MET A 80 6.61 -7.79 -14.00
CA MET A 80 5.14 -7.89 -13.82
C MET A 80 4.72 -9.31 -13.39
N GLY A 81 5.42 -10.34 -13.88
CA GLY A 81 5.20 -11.72 -13.44
C GLY A 81 5.89 -12.03 -12.10
N ILE A 82 7.16 -11.65 -11.95
CA ILE A 82 7.95 -12.04 -10.78
C ILE A 82 7.55 -11.25 -9.53
N GLY A 83 7.33 -9.94 -9.66
CA GLY A 83 7.07 -9.01 -8.55
C GLY A 83 5.96 -9.45 -7.60
N PRO A 84 4.75 -9.82 -8.08
CA PRO A 84 3.66 -10.29 -7.23
C PRO A 84 3.94 -11.59 -6.45
N ARG A 85 4.94 -12.37 -6.87
CA ARG A 85 5.35 -13.63 -6.22
C ARG A 85 6.40 -13.43 -5.13
N LEU A 86 7.01 -12.24 -5.06
CA LEU A 86 7.94 -11.91 -3.99
C LEU A 86 7.17 -11.71 -2.67
N ILE A 87 7.82 -12.06 -1.57
CA ILE A 87 7.25 -11.83 -0.23
C ILE A 87 6.94 -10.34 -0.05
N SER A 88 5.72 -10.02 0.40
CA SER A 88 5.36 -8.61 0.57
C SER A 88 6.10 -7.98 1.75
N LYS A 89 6.57 -6.75 1.59
CA LYS A 89 7.15 -5.96 2.69
C LYS A 89 6.23 -5.83 3.90
N LEU A 90 4.92 -5.80 3.67
CA LEU A 90 3.94 -5.75 4.75
C LEU A 90 3.94 -7.03 5.58
N ALA A 91 4.00 -8.21 4.93
CA ALA A 91 4.04 -9.48 5.63
C ALA A 91 5.28 -9.61 6.54
N VAL A 92 6.45 -9.22 6.03
CA VAL A 92 7.70 -9.24 6.81
C VAL A 92 7.64 -8.23 7.97
N ALA A 93 7.12 -7.02 7.72
CA ALA A 93 6.99 -5.99 8.75
C ALA A 93 6.04 -6.41 9.87
N THR A 94 4.91 -7.04 9.51
CA THR A 94 3.96 -7.60 10.48
C THR A 94 4.58 -8.72 11.29
N LEU A 95 5.27 -9.68 10.65
CA LEU A 95 5.93 -10.77 11.36
C LEU A 95 6.95 -10.24 12.38
N LEU A 96 7.76 -9.24 12.00
CA LEU A 96 8.68 -8.59 12.91
C LEU A 96 7.93 -7.87 14.04
N PHE A 97 6.92 -7.06 13.72
CA PHE A 97 6.14 -6.32 14.69
C PHE A 97 5.51 -7.24 15.76
N GLU A 98 4.91 -8.36 15.35
CA GLU A 98 4.34 -9.35 16.27
C GLU A 98 5.41 -10.06 17.09
N SER A 99 6.55 -10.40 16.47
CA SER A 99 7.68 -11.02 17.17
C SER A 99 8.25 -10.09 18.25
N LEU A 100 8.34 -8.79 17.96
CA LEU A 100 8.73 -7.77 18.95
C LEU A 100 7.70 -7.66 20.07
N HIS A 101 6.39 -7.73 19.77
CA HIS A 101 5.36 -7.78 20.82
C HIS A 101 5.51 -8.99 21.74
N ILE A 102 5.87 -10.15 21.21
CA ILE A 102 6.12 -11.35 22.01
C ILE A 102 7.38 -11.17 22.88
N TRP A 103 8.49 -10.74 22.29
CA TRP A 103 9.78 -10.65 23.00
C TRP A 103 9.79 -9.60 24.12
N PHE A 104 9.01 -8.54 23.96
CA PHE A 104 8.93 -7.44 24.92
C PHE A 104 7.62 -7.46 25.73
N ASP A 105 6.85 -8.54 25.65
CA ASP A 105 5.59 -8.71 26.40
C ASP A 105 4.60 -7.54 26.20
N GLY A 106 4.53 -7.04 24.96
CA GLY A 106 3.69 -5.91 24.55
C GLY A 106 4.06 -4.55 25.13
N ARG A 107 5.18 -4.43 25.87
CA ARG A 107 5.49 -3.23 26.67
C ARG A 107 6.13 -2.05 25.93
N ALA A 108 6.48 -2.16 24.65
CA ALA A 108 7.23 -1.08 24.02
C ALA A 108 6.34 0.01 23.43
N VAL A 109 6.31 1.16 24.10
CA VAL A 109 6.07 2.49 23.53
C VAL A 109 6.99 3.43 24.31
N PHE A 110 8.20 3.69 23.80
CA PHE A 110 9.21 4.42 24.59
C PHE A 110 8.99 5.93 24.60
N LEU A 111 8.26 6.47 23.62
CA LEU A 111 8.18 7.91 23.35
C LEU A 111 6.77 8.36 22.94
N SER A 112 5.75 7.92 23.69
CA SER A 112 4.34 8.30 23.45
C SER A 112 4.09 9.82 23.50
N GLY A 113 4.95 10.57 24.19
CA GLY A 113 4.90 12.03 24.33
C GLY A 113 5.65 12.82 23.25
N SER A 114 6.44 12.19 22.38
CA SER A 114 7.19 12.93 21.35
C SER A 114 6.26 13.52 20.28
N PRO A 115 6.52 14.74 19.79
CA PRO A 115 5.74 15.34 18.72
C PRO A 115 5.75 14.47 17.46
N ALA A 116 4.60 14.39 16.76
CA ALA A 116 4.46 13.53 15.57
C ALA A 116 5.49 13.87 14.47
N TRP A 117 5.83 15.14 14.30
CA TRP A 117 6.83 15.56 13.30
C TRP A 117 8.24 15.06 13.62
N VAL A 118 8.60 14.91 14.91
CA VAL A 118 9.89 14.34 15.33
C VAL A 118 9.96 12.87 14.96
N ILE A 119 8.89 12.12 15.27
CA ILE A 119 8.79 10.69 14.93
C ILE A 119 8.83 10.51 13.41
N ALA A 120 8.10 11.34 12.66
CA ALA A 120 8.10 11.31 11.20
C ALA A 120 9.49 11.62 10.61
N GLY A 121 10.19 12.62 11.18
CA GLY A 121 11.56 12.95 10.78
C GLY A 121 12.55 11.80 11.03
N LEU A 122 12.53 11.24 12.24
CA LEU A 122 13.38 10.10 12.61
C LEU A 122 13.10 8.87 11.74
N PHE A 123 11.83 8.57 11.49
CA PHE A 123 11.43 7.46 10.64
C PHE A 123 11.88 7.66 9.19
N THR A 124 11.66 8.86 8.65
CA THR A 124 12.05 9.22 7.27
C THR A 124 13.56 9.11 7.09
N LEU A 125 14.35 9.63 8.05
CA LEU A 125 15.81 9.57 8.04
C LEU A 125 16.30 8.12 8.20
N SER A 126 15.70 7.35 9.11
CA SER A 126 16.08 5.95 9.35
C SER A 126 15.83 5.07 8.13
N ILE A 127 14.65 5.21 7.50
CA ILE A 127 14.37 4.52 6.23
C ILE A 127 15.40 4.92 5.18
N PHE A 128 15.67 6.22 5.02
CA PHE A 128 16.62 6.70 4.02
C PHE A 128 18.03 6.15 4.25
N LEU A 129 18.58 6.28 5.46
CA LEU A 129 19.94 5.84 5.78
C LEU A 129 20.09 4.32 5.63
N MET A 130 19.15 3.55 6.17
CA MET A 130 19.16 2.09 6.04
C MET A 130 19.01 1.65 4.58
N ASP A 131 18.18 2.36 3.80
CA ASP A 131 18.00 2.13 2.37
C ASP A 131 19.14 2.68 1.51
N ASP A 132 20.06 3.50 2.01
CA ASP A 132 21.24 3.92 1.26
C ASP A 132 22.44 3.00 1.57
N ILE A 133 22.71 2.72 2.86
CA ILE A 133 23.83 1.86 3.26
C ILE A 133 23.69 0.44 2.72
N SER A 134 22.51 -0.17 2.80
CA SER A 134 22.36 -1.55 2.31
C SER A 134 22.35 -1.62 0.78
N LYS A 135 22.25 -0.49 0.06
CA LYS A 135 22.36 -0.41 -1.40
C LYS A 135 23.83 -0.44 -1.74
N TYR A 136 24.61 0.39 -1.03
CA TYR A 136 26.06 0.35 -1.05
C TYR A 136 26.60 -1.07 -0.77
N LEU A 137 26.14 -1.75 0.29
CA LEU A 137 26.60 -3.10 0.63
C LEU A 137 26.30 -4.12 -0.47
N VAL A 138 25.05 -4.13 -0.99
CA VAL A 138 24.68 -5.02 -2.09
C VAL A 138 25.50 -4.70 -3.34
N HIS A 139 25.67 -3.42 -3.68
CA HIS A 139 26.40 -3.00 -4.85
C HIS A 139 27.89 -3.38 -4.78
N ARG A 140 28.51 -3.20 -3.61
CA ARG A 140 29.88 -3.67 -3.35
C ARG A 140 29.99 -5.20 -3.48
N ALA A 141 29.01 -5.95 -2.97
CA ALA A 141 28.97 -7.40 -3.13
C ALA A 141 28.80 -7.83 -4.60
N LEU A 142 27.97 -7.11 -5.37
CA LEU A 142 27.79 -7.32 -6.81
C LEU A 142 29.10 -7.15 -7.59
N HIS A 143 29.99 -6.26 -7.15
CA HIS A 143 31.33 -6.13 -7.72
C HIS A 143 32.32 -7.19 -7.24
N ARG A 144 32.29 -7.51 -5.94
CA ARG A 144 33.33 -8.37 -5.32
C ARG A 144 33.12 -9.85 -5.51
N TRP A 145 31.88 -10.32 -5.67
CA TRP A 145 31.60 -11.74 -5.84
C TRP A 145 31.43 -12.08 -7.31
N PRO A 146 32.31 -12.91 -7.91
CA PRO A 146 32.32 -13.14 -9.35
C PRO A 146 30.98 -13.62 -9.94
N VAL A 147 30.24 -14.43 -9.18
CA VAL A 147 28.89 -14.89 -9.56
C VAL A 147 27.91 -13.72 -9.67
N LEU A 148 27.93 -12.81 -8.69
CA LEU A 148 27.07 -11.62 -8.72
C LEU A 148 27.53 -10.63 -9.78
N TRP A 149 28.84 -10.50 -9.95
CA TRP A 149 29.45 -9.67 -10.98
C TRP A 149 29.03 -10.10 -12.38
N ALA A 150 28.89 -11.40 -12.66
CA ALA A 150 28.40 -11.88 -13.96
C ALA A 150 27.06 -11.22 -14.36
N PHE A 151 26.15 -11.05 -13.39
CA PHE A 151 24.87 -10.38 -13.60
C PHE A 151 24.98 -8.85 -13.61
N HIS A 152 25.72 -8.28 -12.66
CA HIS A 152 25.84 -6.84 -12.53
C HIS A 152 26.68 -6.20 -13.66
N LYS A 153 27.63 -6.95 -14.23
CA LYS A 153 28.43 -6.54 -15.38
C LYS A 153 27.57 -6.11 -16.57
N VAL A 154 26.36 -6.65 -16.72
CA VAL A 154 25.38 -6.20 -17.73
C VAL A 154 25.19 -4.69 -17.69
N HIS A 155 25.08 -4.11 -16.48
CA HIS A 155 24.98 -2.67 -16.27
C HIS A 155 26.22 -1.93 -16.78
N HIS A 156 27.41 -2.43 -16.45
CA HIS A 156 28.69 -1.89 -16.89
C HIS A 156 29.03 -2.15 -18.36
N THR A 157 28.24 -2.93 -19.11
CA THR A 157 28.44 -3.08 -20.57
C THR A 157 28.03 -1.84 -21.36
N ALA A 158 27.38 -0.85 -20.74
CA ALA A 158 26.96 0.37 -21.43
C ALA A 158 28.15 1.22 -21.89
N GLU A 159 28.30 1.39 -23.20
CA GLU A 159 29.35 2.22 -23.80
C GLU A 159 28.94 3.69 -23.94
N THR A 160 27.62 3.95 -23.94
CA THR A 160 27.03 5.29 -23.86
C THR A 160 25.98 5.29 -22.77
N LEU A 161 26.04 6.28 -21.88
CA LEU A 161 25.10 6.44 -20.78
C LEU A 161 23.96 7.38 -21.17
N THR A 162 22.73 6.98 -20.85
CA THR A 162 21.52 7.81 -20.89
C THR A 162 20.74 7.59 -19.58
N PRO A 163 19.79 8.46 -19.21
CA PRO A 163 19.02 8.25 -17.98
C PRO A 163 18.36 6.86 -17.92
N LEU A 164 18.07 6.26 -19.07
CA LEU A 164 17.49 4.92 -19.20
C LEU A 164 18.49 3.77 -18.97
N THR A 165 19.80 4.04 -18.94
CA THR A 165 20.82 3.04 -18.58
C THR A 165 20.64 2.49 -17.16
N ILE A 166 19.90 3.19 -16.28
CA ILE A 166 19.47 2.63 -14.99
C ILE A 166 18.68 1.33 -15.13
N TYR A 167 17.98 1.13 -16.25
CA TYR A 167 17.21 -0.08 -16.53
C TYR A 167 18.01 -1.19 -17.19
N ARG A 168 19.27 -0.93 -17.57
CA ARG A 168 20.18 -1.95 -18.05
C ARG A 168 20.68 -2.80 -16.88
N THR A 169 19.77 -3.56 -16.29
CA THR A 169 20.02 -4.43 -15.14
C THR A 169 19.51 -5.82 -15.46
N HIS A 170 20.21 -6.85 -14.99
CA HIS A 170 19.74 -8.21 -15.18
C HIS A 170 18.56 -8.50 -14.22
N PRO A 171 17.52 -9.30 -14.60
CA PRO A 171 16.40 -9.60 -13.71
C PRO A 171 16.80 -10.20 -12.36
N VAL A 172 17.88 -11.00 -12.32
CA VAL A 172 18.44 -11.54 -11.05
C VAL A 172 18.87 -10.40 -10.12
N GLU A 173 19.57 -9.40 -10.65
CA GLU A 173 19.95 -8.21 -9.89
C GLU A 173 18.72 -7.42 -9.43
N ALA A 174 17.71 -7.26 -10.28
CA ALA A 174 16.45 -6.60 -9.92
C ALA A 174 15.72 -7.32 -8.75
N ILE A 175 15.73 -8.66 -8.73
CA ILE A 175 15.18 -9.46 -7.63
C ILE A 175 15.98 -9.25 -6.35
N ILE A 176 17.32 -9.27 -6.42
CA ILE A 176 18.20 -9.03 -5.26
C ILE A 176 17.89 -7.68 -4.63
N PHE A 177 17.85 -6.60 -5.42
CA PHE A 177 17.52 -5.27 -4.91
C PHE A 177 16.09 -5.17 -4.38
N SER A 178 15.12 -5.87 -5.00
CA SER A 178 13.74 -5.91 -4.54
C SER A 178 13.62 -6.58 -3.17
N LEU A 179 14.22 -7.76 -2.99
CA LEU A 179 14.24 -8.49 -1.73
C LEU A 179 14.94 -7.69 -0.63
N ARG A 180 16.08 -7.09 -0.96
CA ARG A 180 16.80 -6.21 -0.04
C ARG A 180 15.95 -5.02 0.38
N SER A 181 15.26 -4.35 -0.55
CA SER A 181 14.36 -3.24 -0.23
C SER A 181 13.19 -3.67 0.66
N ILE A 182 12.61 -4.85 0.38
CA ILE A 182 11.55 -5.47 1.19
C ILE A 182 12.01 -5.67 2.63
N ILE A 183 13.16 -6.33 2.83
CA ILE A 183 13.70 -6.64 4.16
C ILE A 183 14.01 -5.35 4.92
N VAL A 184 14.75 -4.42 4.31
CA VAL A 184 15.18 -3.18 4.96
C VAL A 184 13.98 -2.32 5.36
N GLN A 185 13.03 -2.10 4.44
CA GLN A 185 11.83 -1.33 4.76
C GLN A 185 10.99 -2.04 5.82
N ALA A 186 10.85 -3.36 5.75
CA ALA A 186 10.08 -4.12 6.72
C ALA A 186 10.68 -4.04 8.14
N LEU A 187 12.01 -4.14 8.25
CA LEU A 187 12.74 -4.00 9.51
C LEU A 187 12.51 -2.62 10.14
N VAL A 188 12.68 -1.56 9.36
CA VAL A 188 12.47 -0.19 9.86
C VAL A 188 11.00 0.07 10.19
N ILE A 189 10.06 -0.31 9.31
CA ILE A 189 8.62 -0.11 9.54
C ILE A 189 8.15 -0.88 10.77
N GLY A 190 8.44 -2.18 10.85
CA GLY A 190 8.00 -3.03 11.96
C GLY A 190 8.56 -2.56 13.29
N SER A 191 9.84 -2.18 13.33
CA SER A 191 10.47 -1.65 14.55
C SER A 191 9.87 -0.30 14.95
N PHE A 192 9.67 0.62 14.00
CA PHE A 192 9.11 1.93 14.32
C PHE A 192 7.65 1.84 14.76
N LEU A 193 6.83 1.00 14.11
CA LEU A 193 5.45 0.77 14.54
C LEU A 193 5.40 0.18 15.95
N PHE A 194 6.34 -0.71 16.28
CA PHE A 194 6.47 -1.27 17.61
C PHE A 194 6.82 -0.19 18.64
N PHE A 195 7.93 0.53 18.46
CA PHE A 195 8.44 1.48 19.47
C PHE A 195 7.67 2.82 19.55
N PHE A 196 7.03 3.26 18.45
CA PHE A 196 6.42 4.58 18.32
C PHE A 196 4.92 4.53 17.96
N GLY A 197 4.35 3.34 17.80
CA GLY A 197 2.94 3.15 17.49
C GLY A 197 2.53 3.60 16.08
N SER A 198 1.26 3.92 15.89
CA SER A 198 0.71 4.25 14.57
C SER A 198 1.02 5.67 14.07
N ARG A 199 1.84 6.45 14.78
CA ARG A 199 2.22 7.83 14.41
C ARG A 199 3.39 7.89 13.41
N VAL A 200 3.80 6.73 12.91
CA VAL A 200 4.90 6.57 11.97
C VAL A 200 4.42 6.98 10.58
N GLU A 201 4.71 8.21 10.20
CA GLU A 201 4.45 8.76 8.88
C GLU A 201 5.76 9.16 8.20
N ILE A 202 5.87 8.91 6.89
CA ILE A 202 7.03 9.32 6.11
C ILE A 202 6.81 10.73 5.56
N LEU A 203 7.81 11.59 5.67
CA LEU A 203 7.77 12.92 5.08
C LEU A 203 7.95 12.80 3.57
N THR A 204 6.96 13.31 2.81
CA THR A 204 6.93 13.16 1.36
C THR A 204 6.76 14.46 0.61
N VAL A 205 7.26 14.48 -0.63
CA VAL A 205 6.96 15.46 -1.67
C VAL A 205 6.43 14.69 -2.87
N LEU A 206 5.22 15.02 -3.34
CA LEU A 206 4.51 14.27 -4.38
C LEU A 206 4.42 12.75 -4.09
N GLY A 207 4.35 12.36 -2.81
CA GLY A 207 4.29 10.97 -2.38
C GLY A 207 5.61 10.20 -2.38
N ALA A 208 6.74 10.83 -2.72
CA ALA A 208 8.08 10.26 -2.59
C ALA A 208 8.78 10.79 -1.33
N ASN A 209 9.65 9.97 -0.71
CA ASN A 209 10.46 10.37 0.44
C ASN A 209 11.18 11.71 0.13
N VAL A 210 11.03 12.70 1.01
CA VAL A 210 11.54 14.06 0.78
C VAL A 210 13.03 14.13 0.46
N VAL A 211 13.87 13.33 1.13
CA VAL A 211 15.32 13.30 0.90
C VAL A 211 15.63 12.76 -0.49
N LEU A 212 14.99 11.65 -0.87
CA LEU A 212 15.16 11.03 -2.19
C LEU A 212 14.59 11.93 -3.29
N PHE A 213 13.47 12.60 -3.04
CA PHE A 213 12.88 13.56 -3.96
C PHE A 213 13.86 14.70 -4.27
N LEU A 214 14.42 15.32 -3.24
CA LEU A 214 15.39 16.41 -3.38
C LEU A 214 16.62 15.95 -4.14
N PHE A 215 17.20 14.82 -3.75
CA PHE A 215 18.35 14.25 -4.46
C PHE A 215 18.05 13.96 -5.94
N ASN A 216 16.88 13.39 -6.24
CA ASN A 216 16.51 13.09 -7.61
C ASN A 216 16.30 14.36 -8.45
N ALA A 217 15.62 15.36 -7.87
CA ALA A 217 15.38 16.66 -8.47
C ALA A 217 16.68 17.44 -8.73
N LEU A 218 17.70 17.26 -7.89
CA LEU A 218 19.04 17.86 -8.03
C LEU A 218 19.95 17.16 -9.05
N GLY A 219 19.36 16.55 -10.09
CA GLY A 219 20.10 16.07 -11.25
C GLY A 219 20.62 14.63 -11.14
N SER A 220 20.00 13.78 -10.30
CA SER A 220 20.45 12.39 -10.13
C SER A 220 20.56 11.61 -11.45
N ASN A 221 19.70 11.89 -12.44
CA ASN A 221 19.72 11.23 -13.76
C ASN A 221 21.01 11.52 -14.55
N LEU A 222 21.68 12.64 -14.28
CA LEU A 222 22.90 13.03 -15.00
C LEU A 222 24.05 12.06 -14.75
N ARG A 223 23.98 11.27 -13.67
CA ARG A 223 24.96 10.21 -13.36
C ARG A 223 25.00 9.10 -14.41
N HIS A 224 23.87 8.88 -15.08
CA HIS A 224 23.78 8.05 -16.28
C HIS A 224 23.53 8.96 -17.47
N SER A 225 24.52 9.79 -17.80
CA SER A 225 24.48 10.59 -19.02
C SER A 225 25.90 10.84 -19.49
N HIS A 226 26.06 11.34 -20.70
CA HIS A 226 27.35 11.87 -21.18
C HIS A 226 27.65 13.28 -20.66
N VAL A 227 26.74 13.91 -19.91
CA VAL A 227 26.95 15.21 -19.27
C VAL A 227 27.63 14.99 -17.93
N ARG A 228 28.87 15.46 -17.80
CA ARG A 228 29.67 15.31 -16.58
C ARG A 228 29.49 16.51 -15.66
N ILE A 229 29.05 16.26 -14.42
CA ILE A 229 28.90 17.27 -13.37
C ILE A 229 29.52 16.74 -12.09
N SER A 230 30.55 17.42 -11.60
CA SER A 230 31.17 17.16 -10.30
C SER A 230 30.61 18.13 -9.26
N TYR A 231 30.54 17.69 -8.00
CA TYR A 231 30.18 18.55 -6.87
C TYR A 231 31.42 19.18 -6.20
N GLY A 232 32.61 18.93 -6.74
CA GLY A 232 33.88 19.33 -6.15
C GLY A 232 34.31 18.43 -5.00
N LYS A 233 35.62 18.43 -4.70
CA LYS A 233 36.25 17.44 -3.80
C LYS A 233 35.53 17.31 -2.46
N ILE A 234 35.14 18.43 -1.83
CA ILE A 234 34.54 18.44 -0.48
C ILE A 234 33.18 17.75 -0.47
N LEU A 235 32.24 18.20 -1.32
CA LEU A 235 30.89 17.63 -1.35
C LEU A 235 30.88 16.17 -1.83
N GLU A 236 31.85 15.79 -2.67
CA GLU A 236 32.02 14.42 -3.16
C GLU A 236 32.47 13.41 -2.09
N HIS A 237 32.89 13.86 -0.90
CA HIS A 237 33.07 12.97 0.26
C HIS A 237 31.75 12.66 0.99
N ILE A 238 30.72 13.49 0.77
CA ILE A 238 29.42 13.38 1.46
C ILE A 238 28.36 12.81 0.52
N PHE A 239 28.26 13.33 -0.70
CA PHE A 239 27.26 12.97 -1.70
C PHE A 239 27.91 12.46 -2.97
N ILE A 240 27.33 11.41 -3.57
CA ILE A 240 27.79 10.88 -4.86
C ILE A 240 27.37 11.84 -5.97
N SER A 241 28.34 12.50 -6.58
CA SER A 241 28.12 13.35 -7.75
C SER A 241 27.83 12.52 -9.02
N PRO A 242 27.16 13.11 -10.04
CA PRO A 242 27.05 12.49 -11.36
C PRO A 242 28.39 12.03 -11.92
N ALA A 243 29.43 12.86 -11.77
CA ALA A 243 30.77 12.57 -12.25
C ALA A 243 31.46 11.42 -11.50
N GLN A 244 31.25 11.29 -10.18
CA GLN A 244 31.80 10.16 -9.39
C GLN A 244 31.18 8.83 -9.83
N HIS A 245 29.88 8.81 -10.06
CA HIS A 245 29.19 7.61 -10.54
C HIS A 245 29.59 7.26 -11.99
N GLN A 246 29.85 8.26 -12.85
CA GLN A 246 30.43 8.02 -14.18
C GLN A 246 31.84 7.41 -14.10
N VAL A 247 32.66 7.81 -13.11
CA VAL A 247 33.98 7.20 -12.88
C VAL A 247 33.85 5.72 -12.55
N HIS A 248 32.85 5.34 -11.76
CA HIS A 248 32.54 3.93 -11.46
C HIS A 248 32.20 3.09 -12.72
N HIS A 249 31.61 3.70 -13.74
CA HIS A 249 31.34 3.08 -15.06
C HIS A 249 32.56 3.03 -15.99
N SER A 250 33.72 3.52 -15.55
CA SER A 250 34.90 3.63 -16.41
C SER A 250 35.57 2.30 -16.67
N VAL A 251 36.05 2.10 -17.92
CA VAL A 251 36.88 0.94 -18.28
C VAL A 251 38.28 0.96 -17.65
N ALA A 252 38.73 2.12 -17.16
CA ALA A 252 40.10 2.31 -16.70
C ALA A 252 40.35 1.52 -15.42
N HIS A 253 41.44 0.74 -15.39
CA HIS A 253 41.77 -0.16 -14.28
C HIS A 253 41.83 0.56 -12.92
N ARG A 254 42.34 1.80 -12.89
CA ARG A 254 42.39 2.62 -11.66
C ARG A 254 41.03 2.99 -11.08
N HIS A 255 39.94 2.87 -11.84
CA HIS A 255 38.59 3.19 -11.41
C HIS A 255 37.77 1.94 -11.05
N HIS A 256 38.35 0.74 -11.17
CA HIS A 256 37.66 -0.50 -10.81
C HIS A 256 37.40 -0.54 -9.31
N ASP A 257 36.22 -1.05 -8.94
CA ASP A 257 35.78 -1.20 -7.55
C ASP A 257 35.78 0.11 -6.72
N GLN A 258 35.47 1.23 -7.36
CA GLN A 258 35.32 2.55 -6.72
C GLN A 258 33.87 3.04 -6.79
N ASN A 259 33.46 3.90 -5.85
CA ASN A 259 32.20 4.67 -5.82
C ASN A 259 30.91 3.84 -5.96
N PHE A 260 30.65 2.93 -5.02
CA PHE A 260 29.44 2.10 -4.99
C PHE A 260 28.20 2.82 -4.43
N GLY A 261 28.37 3.98 -3.80
CA GLY A 261 27.32 4.74 -3.14
C GLY A 261 26.18 5.11 -4.10
N ALA A 262 24.96 5.11 -3.56
CA ALA A 262 23.78 5.54 -4.30
C ALA A 262 23.55 7.04 -4.12
N VAL A 263 23.29 7.49 -2.89
CA VAL A 263 23.13 8.92 -2.54
C VAL A 263 24.35 9.44 -1.80
N LEU A 264 24.74 8.77 -0.72
CA LEU A 264 25.86 9.21 0.13
C LEU A 264 27.17 8.58 -0.31
N ALA A 265 28.21 9.40 -0.40
CA ALA A 265 29.59 8.99 -0.65
C ALA A 265 30.32 8.59 0.65
N ILE A 266 29.73 8.89 1.81
CA ILE A 266 30.25 8.54 3.13
C ILE A 266 30.52 7.03 3.24
N TRP A 267 29.67 6.19 2.65
CA TRP A 267 29.86 4.74 2.68
C TRP A 267 31.10 4.30 1.89
N ASP A 268 31.39 4.94 0.76
CA ASP A 268 32.61 4.70 0.00
C ASP A 268 33.84 5.19 0.75
N TRP A 269 33.72 6.34 1.44
CA TRP A 269 34.81 6.88 2.25
C TRP A 269 35.17 5.93 3.40
N LEU A 270 34.17 5.51 4.18
CA LEU A 270 34.34 4.54 5.27
C LEU A 270 34.80 3.16 4.75
N GLY A 271 34.36 2.79 3.55
CA GLY A 271 34.65 1.51 2.93
C GLY A 271 35.96 1.43 2.16
N GLY A 272 36.70 2.55 2.03
CA GLY A 272 37.94 2.65 1.27
C GLY A 272 37.77 2.53 -0.26
N SER A 273 36.58 2.84 -0.78
CA SER A 273 36.25 2.78 -2.21
C SER A 273 35.93 4.16 -2.80
N LEU A 274 36.18 5.25 -2.06
CA LEU A 274 35.92 6.60 -2.53
C LEU A 274 37.00 7.06 -3.52
N THR A 275 36.56 7.47 -4.70
CA THR A 275 37.35 8.23 -5.66
C THR A 275 36.58 9.49 -6.05
N THR A 276 37.13 10.66 -5.74
CA THR A 276 36.58 11.94 -6.22
C THR A 276 36.70 12.04 -7.73
N ALA A 277 35.83 12.83 -8.36
CA ALA A 277 35.84 13.07 -9.79
C ALA A 277 36.97 14.04 -10.17
N GLU A 278 38.23 13.72 -9.84
CA GLU A 278 39.38 14.55 -10.18
C GLU A 278 39.78 14.39 -11.65
N GLU A 279 39.96 15.54 -12.30
CA GLU A 279 40.33 15.79 -13.70
C GLU A 279 39.24 15.67 -14.80
N LYS A 280 39.30 16.62 -15.74
CA LYS A 280 38.48 16.74 -16.97
C LYS A 280 38.87 15.72 -18.06
N LYS A 281 39.41 14.56 -17.69
CA LYS A 281 39.79 13.53 -18.69
C LYS A 281 38.55 12.84 -19.23
N VAL A 282 38.52 12.62 -20.54
CA VAL A 282 37.43 11.90 -21.22
C VAL A 282 37.37 10.48 -20.68
N ILE A 283 36.23 10.09 -20.12
CA ILE A 283 36.01 8.75 -19.58
C ILE A 283 35.42 7.88 -20.69
N ARG A 284 36.04 6.73 -20.95
CA ARG A 284 35.44 5.66 -21.76
C ARG A 284 34.65 4.72 -20.85
N PHE A 285 33.40 4.45 -21.21
CA PHE A 285 32.50 3.52 -20.51
C PHE A 285 32.51 2.13 -21.17
N GLY A 286 31.95 1.15 -20.48
CA GLY A 286 31.87 -0.24 -20.94
C GLY A 286 32.74 -1.17 -20.09
N THR A 287 33.02 -2.36 -20.63
CA THR A 287 33.92 -3.33 -20.00
C THR A 287 35.31 -3.32 -20.63
N SER A 288 36.33 -3.77 -19.90
CA SER A 288 37.73 -3.77 -20.39
C SER A 288 37.97 -4.66 -21.63
N ARG A 289 37.07 -5.61 -21.89
CA ARG A 289 37.07 -6.47 -23.09
C ARG A 289 35.75 -6.29 -23.85
N PRO A 290 35.58 -5.20 -24.62
CA PRO A 290 34.35 -4.97 -25.37
C PRO A 290 34.20 -6.02 -26.48
N GLN A 291 33.03 -6.66 -26.56
CA GLN A 291 32.67 -7.57 -27.64
C GLN A 291 31.48 -6.99 -28.42
N PRO A 292 31.44 -7.09 -29.76
CA PRO A 292 30.33 -6.59 -30.58
C PRO A 292 28.95 -7.11 -30.15
N SER A 293 28.93 -8.27 -29.50
CA SER A 293 27.74 -8.97 -29.04
C SER A 293 27.22 -8.52 -27.66
N ASN A 294 27.93 -7.63 -26.95
CA ASN A 294 27.60 -7.17 -25.60
C ASN A 294 26.23 -6.47 -25.49
N HIS A 295 25.69 -5.99 -26.61
CA HIS A 295 24.40 -5.27 -26.65
C HIS A 295 23.24 -6.14 -27.18
N THR A 296 23.50 -7.40 -27.51
CA THR A 296 22.45 -8.32 -27.96
C THR A 296 21.63 -8.81 -26.78
N MET A 297 20.31 -8.95 -26.96
CA MET A 297 19.43 -9.43 -25.87
C MET A 297 19.83 -10.84 -25.42
N ARG A 298 20.22 -11.70 -26.37
CA ARG A 298 20.71 -13.05 -26.06
C ARG A 298 21.86 -13.00 -25.06
N ASN A 299 22.85 -12.15 -25.28
CA ASN A 299 23.99 -12.07 -24.36
C ASN A 299 23.63 -11.38 -23.05
N ILE A 300 22.84 -10.32 -23.09
CA ILE A 300 22.39 -9.64 -21.86
C ILE A 300 21.69 -10.59 -20.90
N TYR A 301 20.87 -11.52 -21.40
CA TYR A 301 20.10 -12.44 -20.55
C TYR A 301 20.74 -13.82 -20.33
N LEU A 302 21.49 -14.37 -21.28
CA LEU A 302 22.02 -15.74 -21.18
C LEU A 302 23.50 -15.81 -20.78
N LEU A 303 24.33 -14.86 -21.23
CA LEU A 303 25.77 -14.87 -20.94
C LEU A 303 26.07 -14.80 -19.43
N PRO A 304 25.37 -13.98 -18.62
CA PRO A 304 25.58 -13.96 -17.17
C PRO A 304 25.46 -15.32 -16.50
N PHE A 305 24.52 -16.17 -16.93
CA PHE A 305 24.38 -17.52 -16.37
C PHE A 305 25.57 -18.41 -16.74
N ILE A 306 26.06 -18.32 -17.98
CA ILE A 306 27.23 -19.07 -18.43
C ILE A 306 28.45 -18.64 -17.61
N GLU A 307 28.70 -17.34 -17.46
CA GLU A 307 29.83 -16.81 -16.70
C GLU A 307 29.75 -17.14 -15.20
N ALA A 308 28.55 -17.05 -14.61
CA ALA A 308 28.32 -17.45 -13.23
C ALA A 308 28.67 -18.93 -13.02
N THR A 309 28.19 -19.83 -13.88
CA THR A 309 28.50 -21.27 -13.79
C THR A 309 29.99 -21.58 -14.02
N GLN A 310 30.63 -20.91 -14.98
CA GLN A 310 32.06 -21.02 -15.26
C GLN A 310 32.93 -20.55 -14.10
N THR A 311 32.42 -19.66 -13.25
CA THR A 311 33.17 -19.24 -12.06
C THR A 311 33.02 -20.22 -10.90
N ILE A 312 31.88 -20.92 -10.81
CA ILE A 312 31.62 -21.93 -9.79
C ILE A 312 32.37 -23.24 -10.08
N PHE A 313 32.50 -23.63 -11.35
CA PHE A 313 33.11 -24.93 -11.76
C PHE A 313 34.58 -25.13 -11.33
N PRO A 314 35.48 -24.14 -11.46
CA PRO A 314 36.86 -24.23 -10.98
C PRO A 314 36.97 -24.26 -9.46
N LEU A 315 36.05 -23.60 -8.73
CA LEU A 315 35.98 -23.68 -7.27
C LEU A 315 35.62 -25.09 -6.80
N TYR A 316 34.78 -25.80 -7.56
CA TYR A 316 34.44 -27.20 -7.30
C TYR A 316 35.61 -28.16 -7.64
N LYS A 317 36.37 -27.90 -8.72
CA LYS A 317 37.53 -28.72 -9.12
C LYS A 317 38.82 -28.45 -8.33
N LYS A 318 38.96 -27.28 -7.68
CA LYS A 318 40.13 -26.92 -6.87
C LYS A 318 40.02 -27.34 -5.40
N VAL A 319 38.93 -27.99 -4.97
CA VAL A 319 38.92 -28.68 -3.67
C VAL A 319 39.83 -29.90 -3.82
N PRO A 320 41.04 -29.94 -3.21
CA PRO A 320 41.90 -31.09 -3.32
C PRO A 320 41.21 -32.27 -2.67
N SER A 321 41.22 -33.43 -3.32
CA SER A 321 40.75 -34.73 -2.79
C SER A 321 41.49 -35.20 -1.52
N GLY A 322 42.41 -34.40 -1.00
CA GLY A 322 43.16 -34.64 0.24
C GLY A 322 43.33 -33.41 1.14
N MET A 323 42.58 -32.32 0.93
CA MET A 323 42.54 -31.28 1.95
C MET A 323 41.58 -31.78 3.03
N GLN A 324 42.15 -32.24 4.15
CA GLN A 324 41.44 -32.37 5.41
C GLN A 324 40.94 -30.98 5.81
N PHE A 325 39.87 -30.50 5.16
CA PHE A 325 38.87 -29.74 5.88
C PHE A 325 38.55 -30.60 7.08
N VAL A 326 38.70 -30.00 8.27
CA VAL A 326 38.22 -30.54 9.53
C VAL A 326 36.78 -30.97 9.29
N THR A 327 36.64 -32.24 8.92
CA THR A 327 35.43 -32.89 8.45
C THR A 327 34.81 -33.43 9.69
N GLN A 328 34.43 -32.54 10.60
CA GLN A 328 33.59 -32.95 11.70
C GLN A 328 32.45 -31.99 11.85
N GLY A 329 31.57 -32.11 10.84
CA GLY A 329 30.14 -32.15 11.05
C GLY A 329 29.49 -30.83 11.42
N SER A 330 30.16 -29.84 11.99
CA SER A 330 29.48 -28.75 12.68
C SER A 330 28.78 -27.78 11.75
N VAL A 331 29.25 -27.43 10.55
CA VAL A 331 28.55 -26.43 9.71
C VAL A 331 27.49 -27.06 8.80
N ILE A 332 27.72 -28.27 8.27
CA ILE A 332 26.71 -29.00 7.50
C ILE A 332 25.72 -29.70 8.43
N ARG A 333 26.12 -30.19 9.62
CA ARG A 333 25.16 -30.55 10.68
C ARG A 333 24.54 -29.30 11.28
N PHE A 334 25.15 -28.13 11.32
CA PHE A 334 24.42 -26.92 11.72
C PHE A 334 23.47 -26.49 10.61
N LEU A 335 23.77 -26.62 9.32
CA LEU A 335 22.80 -26.32 8.26
C LEU A 335 21.74 -27.42 8.09
N ILE A 336 22.05 -28.69 8.34
CA ILE A 336 21.11 -29.84 8.28
C ILE A 336 20.38 -30.06 9.61
N LEU A 337 20.94 -29.68 10.77
CA LEU A 337 20.19 -29.50 12.03
C LEU A 337 19.51 -28.13 12.07
N PHE A 338 19.91 -27.09 11.35
CA PHE A 338 19.09 -25.86 11.31
C PHE A 338 17.97 -26.02 10.28
N SER A 339 18.19 -26.78 9.19
CA SER A 339 17.11 -27.21 8.27
C SER A 339 16.26 -28.33 8.87
N GLY A 340 16.88 -29.23 9.64
CA GLY A 340 16.27 -30.41 10.25
C GLY A 340 15.65 -30.15 11.61
N THR A 341 16.16 -29.25 12.43
CA THR A 341 15.51 -28.79 13.69
C THR A 341 14.43 -27.75 13.38
N PHE A 342 14.51 -27.03 12.25
CA PHE A 342 13.38 -26.23 11.74
C PHE A 342 12.31 -27.10 11.06
N ALA A 343 12.67 -28.29 10.55
CA ALA A 343 11.73 -29.28 10.03
C ALA A 343 11.17 -30.25 11.09
N ILE A 344 11.93 -30.60 12.14
CA ILE A 344 11.54 -31.54 13.22
C ILE A 344 10.92 -30.78 14.40
N GLY A 345 11.31 -29.53 14.64
CA GLY A 345 10.56 -28.61 15.52
C GLY A 345 9.15 -28.29 15.00
N LEU A 346 8.88 -28.58 13.72
CA LEU A 346 7.54 -28.54 13.14
C LEU A 346 6.75 -29.87 13.29
N ILE A 347 7.41 -30.97 13.69
CA ILE A 347 6.81 -32.31 13.68
C ILE A 347 6.58 -32.87 15.10
N VAL A 348 7.31 -32.42 16.12
CA VAL A 348 7.03 -32.80 17.52
C VAL A 348 6.13 -31.76 18.19
N SER A 349 4.91 -31.65 17.69
CA SER A 349 3.76 -31.07 18.39
C SER A 349 2.49 -31.69 17.80
N VAL A 350 2.41 -33.01 17.86
CA VAL A 350 1.16 -33.73 17.59
C VAL A 350 0.84 -34.58 18.80
N SER A 351 0.35 -33.89 19.81
CA SER A 351 -0.83 -34.35 20.54
C SER A 351 -1.80 -33.17 20.57
N SER A 352 -2.13 -32.69 19.38
CA SER A 352 -3.03 -31.56 19.16
C SER A 352 -4.39 -32.15 18.87
N VAL A 353 -5.30 -31.98 19.82
CA VAL A 353 -6.74 -31.99 19.57
C VAL A 353 -7.00 -31.19 18.28
N PHE A 354 -7.72 -31.76 17.32
CA PHE A 354 -8.03 -31.13 16.04
C PHE A 354 -8.69 -29.75 16.24
N ALA A 355 -7.90 -28.68 16.24
CA ALA A 355 -8.36 -27.31 16.10
C ALA A 355 -8.43 -26.97 14.61
N GLY A 356 -9.62 -26.57 14.12
CA GLY A 356 -9.77 -26.10 12.74
C GLY A 356 -8.90 -24.86 12.49
N GLU A 357 -8.47 -24.64 11.24
CA GLU A 357 -7.81 -23.41 10.81
C GLU A 357 -8.72 -22.65 9.85
N LEU A 358 -8.85 -21.32 10.02
CA LEU A 358 -9.70 -20.47 9.20
C LEU A 358 -8.93 -19.27 8.66
N ASN A 359 -8.96 -19.08 7.34
CA ASN A 359 -8.29 -17.96 6.67
C ASN A 359 -9.30 -16.89 6.24
N ILE A 360 -9.18 -15.69 6.80
CA ILE A 360 -10.13 -14.59 6.57
C ILE A 360 -9.47 -13.47 5.76
N TYR A 361 -10.09 -13.07 4.65
CA TYR A 361 -9.72 -11.88 3.89
C TYR A 361 -10.63 -10.74 4.30
N SER A 362 -10.08 -9.65 4.86
CA SER A 362 -10.88 -8.58 5.44
C SER A 362 -10.54 -7.18 4.95
N HIS A 363 -11.58 -6.44 4.58
CA HIS A 363 -11.51 -4.99 4.35
C HIS A 363 -11.74 -4.14 5.61
N ARG A 364 -12.11 -4.75 6.75
CA ARG A 364 -12.30 -4.01 8.02
C ARG A 364 -10.94 -3.75 8.68
N GLN A 365 -10.88 -2.79 9.59
CA GLN A 365 -9.68 -2.52 10.36
C GLN A 365 -9.50 -3.59 11.47
N PRO A 366 -8.26 -3.98 11.84
CA PRO A 366 -8.03 -5.05 12.80
C PRO A 366 -8.76 -4.87 14.13
N PHE A 367 -8.72 -3.66 14.71
CA PHE A 367 -9.38 -3.37 15.98
C PHE A 367 -10.92 -3.55 15.96
N LEU A 368 -11.55 -3.56 14.79
CA LEU A 368 -12.99 -3.77 14.63
C LEU A 368 -13.38 -5.26 14.55
N ILE A 369 -12.41 -6.16 14.30
CA ILE A 369 -12.64 -7.60 14.17
C ILE A 369 -11.98 -8.38 15.30
N ASN A 370 -10.80 -8.00 15.78
CA ASN A 370 -10.04 -8.75 16.78
C ASN A 370 -10.89 -9.20 18.00
N PRO A 371 -11.79 -8.38 18.59
CA PRO A 371 -12.63 -8.85 19.70
C PRO A 371 -13.51 -10.06 19.36
N PHE A 372 -13.98 -10.15 18.12
CA PHE A 372 -14.80 -11.26 17.63
C PHE A 372 -13.96 -12.51 17.40
N ILE A 373 -12.74 -12.31 16.89
CA ILE A 373 -11.78 -13.39 16.65
C ILE A 373 -11.33 -14.02 17.95
N GLU A 374 -10.98 -13.21 18.93
CA GLU A 374 -10.57 -13.70 20.25
C GLU A 374 -11.74 -14.38 20.98
N ALA A 375 -12.97 -13.85 20.84
CA ALA A 375 -14.15 -14.52 21.36
C ALA A 375 -14.38 -15.89 20.69
N TYR A 376 -14.29 -15.97 19.36
CA TYR A 376 -14.48 -17.22 18.63
C TYR A 376 -13.37 -18.24 18.92
N LYS A 377 -12.10 -17.81 18.92
CA LYS A 377 -10.95 -18.64 19.29
C LYS A 377 -11.11 -19.22 20.68
N LYS A 378 -11.55 -18.41 21.65
CA LYS A 378 -11.76 -18.86 23.02
C LYS A 378 -12.87 -19.91 23.14
N GLU A 379 -13.90 -19.82 22.29
CA GLU A 379 -15.04 -20.74 22.29
C GLU A 379 -14.74 -22.05 21.56
N THR A 380 -13.98 -22.00 20.47
CA THR A 380 -13.83 -23.12 19.53
C THR A 380 -12.44 -23.75 19.50
N GLY A 381 -11.42 -23.03 19.97
CA GLY A 381 -10.02 -23.40 19.78
C GLY A 381 -9.51 -23.19 18.35
N THR A 382 -10.36 -22.73 17.41
CA THR A 382 -10.01 -22.58 15.99
C THR A 382 -8.91 -21.54 15.77
N LYS A 383 -7.85 -21.92 15.05
CA LYS A 383 -6.78 -20.99 14.65
C LYS A 383 -7.28 -20.09 13.52
N ILE A 384 -7.20 -18.76 13.70
CA ILE A 384 -7.65 -17.80 12.69
C ILE A 384 -6.46 -17.01 12.15
N ASN A 385 -6.29 -17.05 10.82
CA ASN A 385 -5.35 -16.21 10.07
C ASN A 385 -6.13 -15.13 9.31
N ILE A 386 -5.71 -13.87 9.39
CA ILE A 386 -6.44 -12.77 8.73
C ILE A 386 -5.50 -11.94 7.85
N ILE A 387 -5.93 -11.72 6.60
CA ILE A 387 -5.29 -10.78 5.68
C ILE A 387 -6.15 -9.52 5.61
N TYR A 388 -5.57 -8.41 6.07
CA TYR A 388 -6.20 -7.09 6.00
C TYR A 388 -5.76 -6.33 4.76
N ALA A 389 -6.69 -5.81 3.97
CA ALA A 389 -6.36 -4.87 2.91
C ALA A 389 -7.49 -3.88 2.63
N LYS A 390 -7.15 -2.61 2.37
CA LYS A 390 -8.14 -1.55 2.10
C LYS A 390 -8.82 -1.70 0.73
N LYS A 391 -8.13 -2.31 -0.25
CA LYS A 391 -8.57 -2.51 -1.64
C LYS A 391 -7.93 -3.78 -2.20
N GLY A 392 -8.44 -4.28 -3.33
CA GLY A 392 -7.77 -5.32 -4.12
C GLY A 392 -8.01 -6.78 -3.69
N LEU A 393 -8.68 -7.05 -2.57
CA LEU A 393 -8.93 -8.43 -2.11
C LEU A 393 -9.79 -9.24 -3.10
N ALA A 394 -10.80 -8.63 -3.75
CA ALA A 394 -11.57 -9.32 -4.79
C ALA A 394 -10.70 -9.73 -5.99
N GLN A 395 -9.78 -8.86 -6.41
CA GLN A 395 -8.86 -9.17 -7.51
C GLN A 395 -7.87 -10.26 -7.11
N ARG A 396 -7.36 -10.19 -5.88
CA ARG A 396 -6.49 -11.22 -5.30
C ARG A 396 -7.20 -12.58 -5.27
N LEU A 397 -8.40 -12.64 -4.70
CA LEU A 397 -9.20 -13.86 -4.61
C LEU A 397 -9.49 -14.45 -6.00
N LYS A 398 -9.79 -13.60 -6.99
CA LYS A 398 -9.96 -14.00 -8.39
C LYS A 398 -8.68 -14.59 -9.00
N VAL A 399 -7.52 -13.95 -8.76
CA VAL A 399 -6.23 -14.40 -9.30
C VAL A 399 -5.76 -15.70 -8.64
N GLU A 400 -5.99 -15.83 -7.34
CA GLU A 400 -5.65 -17.06 -6.59
C GLU A 400 -6.53 -18.25 -7.00
N GLY A 401 -7.80 -18.01 -7.37
CA GLY A 401 -8.69 -19.03 -7.92
C GLY A 401 -8.82 -20.25 -6.99
N PRO A 402 -8.81 -21.49 -7.53
CA PRO A 402 -8.87 -22.73 -6.74
C PRO A 402 -7.72 -22.92 -5.74
N LEU A 403 -6.61 -22.20 -5.91
CA LEU A 403 -5.45 -22.25 -5.03
C LEU A 403 -5.54 -21.26 -3.87
N SER A 404 -6.58 -20.41 -3.83
CA SER A 404 -6.73 -19.44 -2.75
C SER A 404 -6.81 -20.13 -1.39
N PRO A 405 -6.07 -19.64 -0.39
CA PRO A 405 -6.21 -20.12 0.98
C PRO A 405 -7.45 -19.53 1.66
N ALA A 406 -8.12 -18.52 1.08
CA ALA A 406 -9.21 -17.81 1.73
C ALA A 406 -10.42 -18.72 1.98
N ASP A 407 -10.94 -18.66 3.20
CA ASP A 407 -12.17 -19.34 3.62
C ASP A 407 -13.33 -18.36 3.76
N VAL A 408 -13.09 -17.21 4.37
CA VAL A 408 -14.10 -16.17 4.61
C VAL A 408 -13.64 -14.84 4.03
N VAL A 409 -14.57 -14.10 3.42
CA VAL A 409 -14.38 -12.70 3.05
C VAL A 409 -15.23 -11.83 3.97
N LEU A 410 -14.62 -10.85 4.63
CA LEU A 410 -15.31 -9.83 5.42
C LEU A 410 -15.10 -8.44 4.80
N THR A 411 -16.16 -7.65 4.68
CA THR A 411 -16.07 -6.28 4.18
C THR A 411 -17.02 -5.33 4.89
N VAL A 412 -16.84 -4.06 4.57
CA VAL A 412 -17.83 -3.00 4.84
C VAL A 412 -18.47 -2.62 3.51
N ASP A 413 -19.72 -2.19 3.58
CA ASP A 413 -20.49 -1.67 2.45
C ASP A 413 -20.94 -2.71 1.42
N ILE A 414 -22.22 -2.65 1.07
CA ILE A 414 -22.82 -3.56 0.11
C ILE A 414 -22.21 -3.46 -1.29
N ALA A 415 -21.76 -2.27 -1.73
CA ALA A 415 -21.14 -2.13 -3.05
C ALA A 415 -19.86 -2.96 -3.17
N ARG A 416 -19.14 -3.16 -2.07
CA ARG A 416 -17.96 -4.05 -2.05
C ARG A 416 -18.36 -5.52 -2.07
N LEU A 417 -19.36 -5.93 -1.29
CA LEU A 417 -19.88 -7.30 -1.34
C LEU A 417 -20.37 -7.67 -2.74
N TYR A 418 -21.09 -6.75 -3.38
CA TYR A 418 -21.58 -6.93 -4.74
C TYR A 418 -20.46 -7.18 -5.74
N THR A 419 -19.28 -6.57 -5.55
CA THR A 419 -18.10 -6.84 -6.40
C THR A 419 -17.65 -8.30 -6.33
N TYR A 420 -17.80 -8.97 -5.18
CA TYR A 420 -17.47 -10.40 -5.06
C TYR A 420 -18.55 -11.29 -5.69
N VAL A 421 -19.81 -10.86 -5.62
CA VAL A 421 -20.94 -11.52 -6.28
C VAL A 421 -20.83 -11.45 -7.80
N ASP A 422 -20.64 -10.24 -8.34
CA ASP A 422 -20.46 -9.96 -9.77
C ASP A 422 -19.29 -10.76 -10.38
N LYS A 423 -18.23 -10.96 -9.60
CA LYS A 423 -17.06 -11.74 -10.01
C LYS A 423 -17.15 -13.23 -9.69
N ASP A 424 -18.28 -13.69 -9.16
CA ASP A 424 -18.52 -15.09 -8.82
C ASP A 424 -17.43 -15.66 -7.89
N LEU A 425 -17.14 -14.92 -6.80
CA LEU A 425 -16.07 -15.22 -5.85
C LEU A 425 -16.55 -15.76 -4.50
N LEU A 426 -17.86 -15.82 -4.28
CA LEU A 426 -18.46 -16.34 -3.04
C LEU A 426 -19.22 -17.64 -3.32
N ALA A 427 -19.15 -18.57 -2.39
CA ALA A 427 -19.98 -19.77 -2.40
C ALA A 427 -21.37 -19.48 -1.84
N GLU A 428 -22.37 -20.19 -2.34
CA GLU A 428 -23.68 -20.29 -1.70
C GLU A 428 -23.54 -21.03 -0.36
N VAL A 429 -24.27 -20.55 0.66
CA VAL A 429 -24.27 -21.12 2.01
C VAL A 429 -25.70 -21.51 2.40
N SER A 430 -25.90 -22.78 2.74
CA SER A 430 -27.17 -23.23 3.32
C SER A 430 -27.06 -23.31 4.84
N SER A 431 -27.64 -22.34 5.54
CA SER A 431 -27.68 -22.26 7.01
C SER A 431 -29.01 -21.68 7.47
N ASP A 432 -29.78 -22.47 8.23
CA ASP A 432 -31.00 -22.00 8.89
C ASP A 432 -30.69 -20.91 9.91
N VAL A 433 -29.58 -21.07 10.65
CA VAL A 433 -29.13 -20.09 11.67
C VAL A 433 -28.93 -18.71 11.04
N LEU A 434 -28.24 -18.63 9.89
CA LEU A 434 -28.03 -17.36 9.19
C LEU A 434 -29.35 -16.78 8.66
N ARG A 435 -30.25 -17.61 8.12
CA ARG A 435 -31.55 -17.17 7.60
C ARG A 435 -32.49 -16.65 8.70
N GLU A 436 -32.50 -17.30 9.86
CA GLU A 436 -33.30 -16.88 11.00
C GLU A 436 -32.75 -15.62 11.68
N ASN A 437 -31.43 -15.54 11.84
CA ASN A 437 -30.79 -14.42 12.53
C ASN A 437 -30.73 -13.16 11.66
N ILE A 438 -30.73 -13.27 10.33
CA ILE A 438 -30.54 -12.12 9.44
C ILE A 438 -31.81 -11.83 8.64
N PRO A 439 -32.40 -10.62 8.79
CA PRO A 439 -33.53 -10.18 7.98
C PRO A 439 -33.26 -10.35 6.47
N GLU A 440 -34.29 -10.73 5.72
CA GLU A 440 -34.18 -11.01 4.28
C GLU A 440 -33.60 -9.85 3.47
N HIS A 441 -34.00 -8.61 3.77
CA HIS A 441 -33.50 -7.41 3.08
C HIS A 441 -32.01 -7.11 3.32
N LEU A 442 -31.34 -7.84 4.22
CA LEU A 442 -29.93 -7.66 4.61
C LEU A 442 -29.04 -8.85 4.24
N ARG A 443 -29.53 -9.77 3.40
CA ARG A 443 -28.75 -10.92 2.90
C ARG A 443 -28.98 -11.10 1.41
N ASP A 444 -28.10 -11.87 0.78
CA ASP A 444 -28.23 -12.23 -0.63
C ASP A 444 -29.44 -13.16 -0.84
N PRO A 445 -30.28 -12.94 -1.87
CA PRO A 445 -31.36 -13.88 -2.19
C PRO A 445 -30.84 -15.27 -2.56
N GLN A 446 -29.62 -15.36 -3.09
CA GLN A 446 -28.93 -16.63 -3.39
C GLN A 446 -27.98 -17.08 -2.27
N ASN A 447 -28.09 -16.51 -1.06
CA ASN A 447 -27.32 -16.91 0.12
C ASN A 447 -25.79 -16.93 -0.06
N ARG A 448 -25.23 -16.07 -0.93
CA ARG A 448 -23.77 -15.97 -1.14
C ARG A 448 -23.08 -15.04 -0.14
N TRP A 449 -23.82 -14.07 0.42
CA TRP A 449 -23.30 -13.15 1.44
C TRP A 449 -24.40 -12.77 2.44
N PHE A 450 -23.95 -12.31 3.60
CA PHE A 450 -24.77 -12.06 4.78
C PHE A 450 -24.29 -10.78 5.50
N ALA A 451 -25.22 -9.97 6.00
CA ALA A 451 -24.90 -8.88 6.90
C ALA A 451 -24.66 -9.39 8.34
N PHE A 452 -23.65 -8.84 9.01
CA PHE A 452 -23.34 -9.15 10.41
C PHE A 452 -23.59 -7.95 11.34
N SER A 453 -23.64 -6.73 10.81
CA SER A 453 -24.01 -5.55 11.57
C SER A 453 -24.55 -4.45 10.65
N LYS A 454 -25.30 -3.52 11.23
CA LYS A 454 -25.91 -2.38 10.57
C LYS A 454 -25.31 -1.07 11.06
N ARG A 455 -25.25 -0.10 10.16
CA ARG A 455 -24.90 1.29 10.45
C ARG A 455 -25.91 2.21 9.80
N ALA A 456 -26.42 3.17 10.56
CA ALA A 456 -27.35 4.18 10.06
C ALA A 456 -26.56 5.43 9.66
N ARG A 457 -26.86 5.99 8.49
CA ARG A 457 -26.30 7.28 8.07
C ARG A 457 -27.24 8.40 8.54
N VAL A 458 -26.91 9.00 9.67
CA VAL A 458 -27.74 9.92 10.44
C VAL A 458 -27.35 11.38 10.19
N LEU A 459 -28.20 12.30 10.68
CA LEU A 459 -27.86 13.72 10.75
C LEU A 459 -27.38 14.03 12.17
N ALA A 460 -26.14 14.49 12.30
CA ALA A 460 -25.67 15.14 13.51
C ALA A 460 -26.03 16.62 13.41
N VAL A 461 -26.78 17.13 14.38
CA VAL A 461 -27.23 18.52 14.41
C VAL A 461 -26.68 19.23 15.64
N SER A 462 -26.27 20.49 15.48
CA SER A 462 -25.82 21.35 16.57
C SER A 462 -26.92 21.47 17.62
N ARG A 463 -26.59 21.25 18.89
CA ARG A 463 -27.52 21.50 20.00
C ARG A 463 -27.83 22.99 20.20
N GLN A 464 -26.99 23.87 19.65
CA GLN A 464 -27.16 25.32 19.73
C GLN A 464 -28.11 25.86 18.64
N SER A 465 -28.38 25.08 17.59
CA SER A 465 -29.26 25.47 16.47
C SER A 465 -30.63 24.84 16.63
N SER A 466 -31.57 25.58 17.23
CA SER A 466 -32.94 25.12 17.50
C SER A 466 -33.69 24.72 16.23
N ASP A 467 -33.50 25.44 15.13
CA ASP A 467 -34.11 25.14 13.84
C ASP A 467 -33.54 23.86 13.20
N ALA A 468 -32.23 23.60 13.31
CA ALA A 468 -31.61 22.35 12.83
C ALA A 468 -32.10 21.13 13.61
N THR A 469 -32.43 21.27 14.90
CA THR A 469 -32.98 20.14 15.68
C THR A 469 -34.36 19.67 15.20
N GLY A 470 -35.08 20.49 14.43
CA GLY A 470 -36.37 20.15 13.83
C GLY A 470 -36.29 19.41 12.49
N ILE A 471 -35.09 19.22 11.91
CA ILE A 471 -34.96 18.49 10.64
C ILE A 471 -35.42 17.04 10.82
N SER A 472 -36.26 16.55 9.93
CA SER A 472 -36.87 15.22 10.09
C SER A 472 -36.55 14.26 8.95
N ARG A 473 -36.14 14.78 7.79
CA ARG A 473 -35.98 14.01 6.54
C ARG A 473 -34.69 14.36 5.81
N TYR A 474 -34.12 13.40 5.07
CA TYR A 474 -32.97 13.68 4.19
C TYR A 474 -33.32 14.72 3.13
N GLU A 475 -34.54 14.68 2.59
CA GLU A 475 -35.03 15.57 1.54
C GLU A 475 -34.94 17.05 1.94
N GLU A 476 -35.16 17.35 3.21
CA GLU A 476 -35.11 18.72 3.74
C GLU A 476 -33.72 19.34 3.67
N LEU A 477 -32.65 18.54 3.58
CA LEU A 477 -31.28 19.05 3.43
C LEU A 477 -31.07 19.87 2.16
N ALA A 478 -31.91 19.68 1.13
CA ALA A 478 -31.88 20.45 -0.10
C ALA A 478 -32.59 21.81 0.01
N ASN A 479 -33.28 22.10 1.12
CA ASN A 479 -34.00 23.35 1.30
C ASN A 479 -33.01 24.54 1.39
N PRO A 480 -33.20 25.63 0.62
CA PRO A 480 -32.32 26.81 0.66
C PRO A 480 -32.12 27.45 2.03
N LYS A 481 -33.00 27.20 3.01
CA LYS A 481 -32.81 27.67 4.40
C LYS A 481 -31.52 27.14 5.07
N TRP A 482 -30.96 26.05 4.54
CA TRP A 482 -29.71 25.46 5.01
C TRP A 482 -28.46 25.97 4.27
N LYS A 483 -28.59 26.99 3.42
CA LYS A 483 -27.46 27.49 2.62
C LYS A 483 -26.29 27.90 3.51
N GLY A 484 -25.14 27.26 3.30
CA GLY A 484 -23.93 27.52 4.07
C GLY A 484 -23.92 26.90 5.47
N ARG A 485 -24.84 25.97 5.79
CA ARG A 485 -25.03 25.43 7.15
C ARG A 485 -24.85 23.91 7.24
N ILE A 486 -24.52 23.24 6.13
CA ILE A 486 -24.31 21.79 6.09
C ILE A 486 -22.83 21.45 5.91
N CYS A 487 -22.32 20.51 6.70
CA CYS A 487 -21.03 19.87 6.48
C CYS A 487 -21.20 18.44 5.96
N SER A 488 -20.43 18.10 4.94
CA SER A 488 -20.32 16.72 4.48
C SER A 488 -18.91 16.44 4.01
N ARG A 489 -18.55 15.17 4.05
CA ARG A 489 -17.38 14.65 3.34
C ARG A 489 -17.65 14.55 1.83
N PRO A 490 -16.65 14.25 0.98
CA PRO A 490 -16.85 14.11 -0.46
C PRO A 490 -18.02 13.18 -0.82
N GLY A 491 -18.85 13.58 -1.78
CA GLY A 491 -20.00 12.81 -2.25
C GLY A 491 -19.59 11.43 -2.76
N SER A 492 -18.46 11.37 -3.47
CA SER A 492 -17.85 10.14 -4.02
C SER A 492 -17.44 9.09 -2.97
N HIS A 493 -17.43 9.43 -1.68
CA HIS A 493 -17.19 8.44 -0.64
C HIS A 493 -18.33 7.41 -0.59
N VAL A 494 -17.98 6.12 -0.43
CA VAL A 494 -18.93 4.98 -0.46
C VAL A 494 -20.20 5.19 0.37
N TYR A 495 -20.11 5.87 1.52
CA TYR A 495 -21.25 6.13 2.39
C TYR A 495 -22.23 7.17 1.82
N ASN A 496 -21.73 8.26 1.24
CA ASN A 496 -22.57 9.27 0.61
C ASN A 496 -23.12 8.74 -0.71
N ARG A 497 -22.33 8.00 -1.48
CA ARG A 497 -22.81 7.32 -2.68
C ARG A 497 -23.95 6.33 -2.39
N ALA A 498 -23.86 5.55 -1.32
CA ALA A 498 -24.94 4.65 -0.90
C ALA A 498 -26.20 5.42 -0.46
N LEU A 499 -26.05 6.57 0.20
CA LEU A 499 -27.17 7.45 0.54
C LEU A 499 -27.82 8.03 -0.73
N VAL A 500 -27.03 8.53 -1.69
CA VAL A 500 -27.55 9.01 -2.98
C VAL A 500 -28.25 7.88 -3.73
N ALA A 501 -27.71 6.66 -3.71
CA ALA A 501 -28.36 5.48 -4.28
C ALA A 501 -29.72 5.18 -3.64
N SER A 502 -29.84 5.29 -2.32
CA SER A 502 -31.15 5.15 -1.65
C SER A 502 -32.11 6.30 -2.01
N MET A 503 -31.59 7.52 -2.22
CA MET A 503 -32.40 8.64 -2.69
C MET A 503 -32.91 8.41 -4.13
N ILE A 504 -32.09 7.82 -5.02
CA ILE A 504 -32.55 7.42 -6.36
C ILE A 504 -33.67 6.38 -6.24
N SER A 505 -33.51 5.38 -5.37
CA SER A 505 -34.53 4.36 -5.16
C SER A 505 -35.84 4.95 -4.63
N ALA A 506 -35.77 5.94 -3.74
CA ALA A 506 -36.95 6.51 -3.10
C ALA A 506 -37.65 7.60 -3.93
N LEU A 507 -36.89 8.41 -4.68
CA LEU A 507 -37.39 9.61 -5.35
C LEU A 507 -37.40 9.50 -6.88
N GLY A 508 -36.67 8.54 -7.45
CA GLY A 508 -36.29 8.54 -8.86
C GLY A 508 -35.04 9.39 -9.14
N GLU A 509 -34.42 9.15 -10.28
CA GLU A 509 -33.09 9.71 -10.63
C GLU A 509 -33.08 11.24 -10.70
N GLU A 510 -34.06 11.84 -11.37
CA GLU A 510 -34.15 13.30 -11.56
C GLU A 510 -34.32 14.05 -10.23
N LYS A 511 -35.22 13.57 -9.37
CA LYS A 511 -35.46 14.17 -8.05
C LYS A 511 -34.28 13.95 -7.10
N ALA A 512 -33.60 12.80 -7.19
CA ALA A 512 -32.38 12.56 -6.43
C ALA A 512 -31.22 13.47 -6.86
N GLU A 513 -31.10 13.79 -8.15
CA GLU A 513 -30.13 14.75 -8.67
C GLU A 513 -30.44 16.17 -8.20
N ALA A 514 -31.70 16.59 -8.28
CA ALA A 514 -32.14 17.88 -7.75
C ALA A 514 -31.85 18.00 -6.23
N TRP A 515 -32.11 16.92 -5.47
CA TRP A 515 -31.77 16.84 -4.06
C TRP A 515 -30.26 16.97 -3.83
N ALA A 516 -29.43 16.17 -4.53
CA ALA A 516 -27.98 16.19 -4.37
C ALA A 516 -27.39 17.57 -4.71
N LYS A 517 -27.91 18.22 -5.76
CA LYS A 517 -27.55 19.59 -6.13
C LYS A 517 -27.92 20.60 -5.03
N GLY A 518 -29.11 20.47 -4.44
CA GLY A 518 -29.55 21.30 -3.32
C GLY A 518 -28.67 21.12 -2.09
N VAL A 519 -28.35 19.88 -1.71
CA VAL A 519 -27.46 19.58 -0.58
C VAL A 519 -26.06 20.15 -0.83
N PHE A 520 -25.51 19.97 -2.02
CA PHE A 520 -24.20 20.52 -2.38
C PHE A 520 -24.19 22.05 -2.34
N GLY A 521 -25.22 22.70 -2.88
CA GLY A 521 -25.40 24.15 -2.80
C GLY A 521 -25.58 24.69 -1.38
N ASN A 522 -25.94 23.83 -0.42
CA ASN A 522 -26.11 24.17 0.98
C ASN A 522 -24.88 23.93 1.85
N LEU A 523 -23.78 23.42 1.29
CA LEU A 523 -22.58 23.14 2.07
C LEU A 523 -21.92 24.43 2.58
N ALA A 524 -21.55 24.45 3.87
CA ALA A 524 -20.82 25.53 4.52
C ALA A 524 -19.38 25.70 4.02
N ARG A 525 -18.82 24.61 3.49
CA ARG A 525 -17.45 24.53 2.98
C ARG A 525 -17.33 23.41 1.95
N ARG A 526 -16.22 23.41 1.20
CA ARG A 526 -15.91 22.30 0.29
C ARG A 526 -15.87 20.96 1.05
N PRO A 527 -16.37 19.86 0.44
CA PRO A 527 -16.37 18.55 1.06
C PRO A 527 -14.95 18.10 1.45
N GLN A 528 -14.71 17.84 2.72
CA GLN A 528 -13.38 17.46 3.22
C GLN A 528 -13.45 16.64 4.50
N GLY A 529 -12.36 15.94 4.84
CA GLY A 529 -12.25 15.16 6.07
C GLY A 529 -13.11 13.90 6.10
N ASN A 530 -13.16 13.27 7.28
CA ASN A 530 -13.98 12.09 7.57
C ASN A 530 -15.20 12.46 8.42
N ASP A 531 -16.08 11.51 8.75
CA ASP A 531 -17.31 11.77 9.52
C ASP A 531 -17.03 12.41 10.91
N ARG A 532 -15.93 12.04 11.58
CA ARG A 532 -15.53 12.67 12.87
C ARG A 532 -15.20 14.15 12.69
N ALA A 533 -14.53 14.48 11.58
CA ALA A 533 -14.22 15.87 11.24
C ALA A 533 -15.47 16.71 10.92
N GLN A 534 -16.61 16.09 10.59
CA GLN A 534 -17.86 16.82 10.40
C GLN A 534 -18.52 17.14 11.75
N VAL A 535 -18.46 16.22 12.72
CA VAL A 535 -18.90 16.49 14.10
C VAL A 535 -18.02 17.58 14.75
N LYS A 536 -16.71 17.50 14.55
CA LYS A 536 -15.77 18.55 14.95
C LYS A 536 -16.17 19.92 14.38
N ALA A 537 -16.51 19.98 13.09
CA ALA A 537 -16.90 21.23 12.44
C ALA A 537 -18.17 21.85 13.04
N ILE A 538 -19.12 21.02 13.49
CA ILE A 538 -20.28 21.53 14.25
C ILE A 538 -19.83 22.10 15.60
N ALA A 539 -18.95 21.40 16.32
CA ALA A 539 -18.41 21.90 17.59
C ALA A 539 -17.63 23.21 17.45
N GLU A 540 -16.99 23.43 16.30
CA GLU A 540 -16.29 24.67 15.94
C GLU A 540 -17.20 25.76 15.35
N GLY A 541 -18.51 25.52 15.25
CA GLY A 541 -19.48 26.49 14.72
C GLY A 541 -19.40 26.72 13.20
N VAL A 542 -18.76 25.82 12.45
CA VAL A 542 -18.61 25.94 10.99
C VAL A 542 -19.92 25.63 10.25
N CYS A 543 -20.76 24.78 10.83
CA CYS A 543 -22.02 24.32 10.25
C CYS A 543 -22.94 23.80 11.35
N ASP A 544 -24.24 23.73 11.06
CA ASP A 544 -25.25 23.28 12.01
C ASP A 544 -25.63 21.82 11.82
N ILE A 545 -25.46 21.27 10.62
CA ILE A 545 -25.88 19.92 10.25
C ILE A 545 -24.73 19.18 9.60
N ALA A 546 -24.52 17.91 9.95
CA ALA A 546 -23.57 17.02 9.33
C ALA A 546 -24.15 15.63 9.03
N ILE A 547 -23.75 15.06 7.89
CA ILE A 547 -24.16 13.69 7.48
C ILE A 547 -23.06 12.70 7.90
N ILE A 548 -23.37 11.82 8.86
CA ILE A 548 -22.39 10.89 9.45
C ILE A 548 -22.96 9.48 9.63
N ASN A 549 -22.11 8.46 9.72
CA ASN A 549 -22.52 7.17 10.27
C ASN A 549 -22.58 7.25 11.81
N ASN A 550 -23.63 6.67 12.39
CA ASN A 550 -23.91 6.70 13.84
C ASN A 550 -22.73 6.22 14.71
N TYR A 551 -21.99 5.19 14.30
CA TYR A 551 -20.93 4.62 15.13
C TYR A 551 -19.77 5.60 15.40
N TYR A 552 -19.55 6.60 14.53
CA TYR A 552 -18.54 7.62 14.78
C TYR A 552 -18.92 8.51 15.96
N PHE A 553 -20.21 8.78 16.16
CA PHE A 553 -20.70 9.48 17.35
C PHE A 553 -20.41 8.67 18.61
N GLY A 554 -20.73 7.36 18.61
CA GLY A 554 -20.41 6.48 19.74
C GLY A 554 -18.92 6.44 20.07
N LYS A 555 -18.06 6.40 19.05
CA LYS A 555 -16.59 6.46 19.23
C LYS A 555 -16.13 7.80 19.78
N LEU A 556 -16.71 8.93 19.36
CA LEU A 556 -16.35 10.26 19.88
C LEU A 556 -16.82 10.43 21.33
N LYS A 557 -18.05 10.04 21.64
CA LYS A 557 -18.63 10.13 22.99
C LYS A 557 -17.84 9.30 24.01
N ASN A 558 -17.27 8.18 23.59
CA ASN A 558 -16.48 7.26 24.42
C ASN A 558 -14.96 7.36 24.13
N ALA A 559 -14.50 8.43 23.50
CA ALA A 559 -13.08 8.63 23.22
C ALA A 559 -12.28 8.84 24.51
N LYS A 560 -11.00 8.48 24.50
CA LYS A 560 -10.08 8.77 25.62
C LYS A 560 -9.77 10.26 25.71
N GLU A 561 -9.72 10.95 24.57
CA GLU A 561 -9.44 12.37 24.46
C GLU A 561 -10.67 13.21 24.85
N SER A 562 -10.49 14.19 25.75
CA SER A 562 -11.58 15.08 26.22
C SER A 562 -12.20 15.90 25.09
N GLU A 563 -11.36 16.47 24.22
CA GLU A 563 -11.78 17.31 23.08
C GLU A 563 -12.78 16.57 22.16
N GLN A 564 -12.58 15.27 21.95
CA GLN A 564 -13.50 14.47 21.11
C GLN A 564 -14.84 14.21 21.80
N ARG A 565 -14.83 14.04 23.13
CA ARG A 565 -16.06 13.92 23.91
C ARG A 565 -16.83 15.23 23.91
N GLU A 566 -16.13 16.36 23.95
CA GLU A 566 -16.73 17.69 23.80
C GLU A 566 -17.41 17.84 22.43
N TRP A 567 -16.77 17.42 21.34
CA TRP A 567 -17.41 17.43 20.02
C TRP A 567 -18.66 16.57 19.96
N ALA A 568 -18.67 15.40 20.60
CA ALA A 568 -19.88 14.57 20.66
C ALA A 568 -20.98 15.25 21.50
N SER A 569 -20.59 15.92 22.60
CA SER A 569 -21.55 16.60 23.47
C SER A 569 -22.26 17.78 22.79
N SER A 570 -21.63 18.41 21.79
CA SER A 570 -22.20 19.55 21.07
C SER A 570 -23.29 19.17 20.06
N VAL A 571 -23.44 17.87 19.74
CA VAL A 571 -24.39 17.40 18.72
C VAL A 571 -25.48 16.50 19.30
N LYS A 572 -26.62 16.49 18.61
CA LYS A 572 -27.71 15.53 18.77
C LYS A 572 -27.81 14.70 17.48
N LEU A 573 -28.11 13.40 17.60
CA LEU A 573 -28.39 12.57 16.44
C LEU A 573 -29.87 12.64 16.08
N ILE A 574 -30.14 12.79 14.80
CA ILE A 574 -31.46 12.64 14.19
C ILE A 574 -31.38 11.46 13.22
N PHE A 575 -32.25 10.47 13.43
CA PHE A 575 -32.52 9.41 12.46
C PHE A 575 -33.61 9.92 11.52
N PRO A 576 -33.32 10.16 10.23
CA PRO A 576 -34.30 10.80 9.36
C PRO A 576 -35.41 9.83 8.95
N ASN A 577 -36.48 10.37 8.36
CA ASN A 577 -37.48 9.61 7.62
C ASN A 577 -38.25 8.60 8.50
N GLN A 578 -38.46 8.94 9.79
CA GLN A 578 -39.12 8.05 10.76
C GLN A 578 -40.63 7.91 10.54
N SER A 579 -41.25 8.88 9.87
CA SER A 579 -42.68 8.87 9.54
C SER A 579 -42.97 8.34 8.14
N ASP A 580 -41.96 7.89 7.37
CA ASP A 580 -42.14 7.34 6.02
C ASP A 580 -41.40 6.00 5.84
N ARG A 581 -40.23 5.98 5.19
CA ARG A 581 -39.51 4.76 4.80
C ARG A 581 -38.53 4.26 5.86
N GLY A 582 -38.19 5.08 6.85
CA GLY A 582 -37.14 4.82 7.83
C GLY A 582 -35.79 5.40 7.42
N ALA A 583 -34.82 5.35 8.35
CA ALA A 583 -33.49 5.88 8.13
C ALA A 583 -32.66 4.97 7.22
N HIS A 584 -31.81 5.56 6.38
CA HIS A 584 -30.90 4.82 5.53
C HIS A 584 -29.91 4.00 6.38
N VAL A 585 -29.92 2.69 6.16
CA VAL A 585 -28.97 1.75 6.77
C VAL A 585 -28.06 1.13 5.71
N ASN A 586 -26.86 0.79 6.13
CA ASN A 586 -25.90 0.03 5.35
C ASN A 586 -25.25 -1.01 6.28
N ILE A 587 -24.49 -1.94 5.71
CA ILE A 587 -24.07 -3.14 6.42
C ILE A 587 -22.55 -3.29 6.49
N SER A 588 -22.13 -4.04 7.50
CA SER A 588 -20.90 -4.81 7.43
C SER A 588 -21.28 -6.26 7.23
N GLY A 589 -20.59 -6.97 6.34
CA GLY A 589 -21.00 -8.31 5.96
C GLY A 589 -19.89 -9.09 5.30
N GLY A 590 -20.22 -10.30 4.89
CA GLY A 590 -19.24 -11.24 4.34
C GLY A 590 -19.89 -12.50 3.79
N GLY A 591 -19.05 -13.37 3.28
CA GLY A 591 -19.45 -14.66 2.71
C GLY A 591 -18.29 -15.64 2.70
N ILE A 592 -18.60 -16.88 2.36
CA ILE A 592 -17.59 -17.94 2.22
C ILE A 592 -16.95 -17.80 0.84
N ALA A 593 -15.62 -17.84 0.77
CA ALA A 593 -14.92 -17.80 -0.50
C ALA A 593 -15.27 -19.02 -1.36
N LYS A 594 -15.46 -18.81 -2.67
CA LYS A 594 -15.94 -19.86 -3.60
C LYS A 594 -15.13 -21.16 -3.52
N HIS A 595 -13.81 -21.04 -3.43
CA HIS A 595 -12.86 -22.14 -3.38
C HIS A 595 -12.35 -22.46 -1.96
N SER A 596 -13.06 -22.02 -0.91
CA SER A 596 -12.72 -22.36 0.48
C SER A 596 -12.60 -23.88 0.65
N LYS A 597 -11.52 -24.29 1.32
CA LYS A 597 -11.26 -25.69 1.68
C LYS A 597 -11.91 -26.06 3.02
N ASN A 598 -12.19 -25.06 3.87
CA ASN A 598 -12.76 -25.23 5.20
C ASN A 598 -14.20 -24.70 5.30
N LYS A 599 -15.06 -24.97 4.30
CA LYS A 599 -16.42 -24.41 4.20
C LYS A 599 -17.27 -24.59 5.46
N LYS A 600 -17.19 -25.76 6.12
CA LYS A 600 -17.94 -26.04 7.35
C LYS A 600 -17.53 -25.11 8.50
N GLU A 601 -16.22 -24.91 8.67
CA GLU A 601 -15.70 -24.01 9.70
C GLU A 601 -15.97 -22.54 9.36
N ALA A 602 -15.84 -22.18 8.07
CA ALA A 602 -16.23 -20.87 7.58
C ALA A 602 -17.69 -20.55 7.87
N GLN A 603 -18.60 -21.50 7.63
CA GLN A 603 -20.01 -21.36 7.95
C GLN A 603 -20.25 -21.18 9.45
N ARG A 604 -19.63 -22.03 10.30
CA ARG A 604 -19.71 -21.89 11.77
C ARG A 604 -19.24 -20.52 12.25
N PHE A 605 -18.19 -19.98 11.64
CA PHE A 605 -17.72 -18.63 11.95
C PHE A 605 -18.74 -17.56 11.54
N LEU A 606 -19.37 -17.67 10.36
CA LEU A 606 -20.44 -16.74 9.97
C LEU A 606 -21.65 -16.82 10.91
N GLU A 607 -22.05 -18.04 11.31
CA GLU A 607 -23.14 -18.27 12.28
C GLU A 607 -22.80 -17.63 13.63
N PHE A 608 -21.57 -17.80 14.12
CA PHE A 608 -21.08 -17.14 15.33
C PHE A 608 -21.18 -15.62 15.25
N LEU A 609 -20.84 -15.00 14.11
CA LEU A 609 -20.96 -13.53 13.95
C LEU A 609 -22.40 -13.03 14.11
N THR A 610 -23.40 -13.91 13.95
CA THR A 610 -24.82 -13.61 14.18
C THR A 610 -25.35 -14.01 15.56
N SER A 611 -24.53 -14.68 16.38
CA SER A 611 -24.88 -15.09 17.74
C SER A 611 -25.11 -13.89 18.66
N GLU A 612 -25.86 -14.08 19.75
CA GLU A 612 -26.07 -13.04 20.75
C GLU A 612 -24.75 -12.45 21.28
N ARG A 613 -23.73 -13.30 21.48
CA ARG A 613 -22.42 -12.87 21.96
C ARG A 613 -21.72 -11.92 20.98
N ALA A 614 -21.64 -12.29 19.70
CA ALA A 614 -21.02 -11.46 18.68
C ALA A 614 -21.84 -10.18 18.44
N GLN A 615 -23.16 -10.27 18.39
CA GLN A 615 -24.03 -9.12 18.18
C GLN A 615 -23.94 -8.10 19.32
N LYS A 616 -23.78 -8.54 20.57
CA LYS A 616 -23.44 -7.64 21.70
C LYS A 616 -22.10 -6.93 21.49
N LEU A 617 -21.06 -7.65 21.02
CA LEU A 617 -19.77 -7.02 20.70
C LEU A 617 -19.88 -5.96 19.60
N TYR A 618 -20.70 -6.18 18.56
CA TYR A 618 -20.97 -5.15 17.55
C TYR A 618 -21.58 -3.89 18.18
N ALA A 619 -22.54 -4.06 19.09
CA ALA A 619 -23.25 -2.96 19.73
C ALA A 619 -22.40 -2.19 20.77
N GLU A 620 -21.58 -2.89 21.55
CA GLU A 620 -20.83 -2.31 22.67
C GLU A 620 -19.45 -1.80 22.25
N VAL A 621 -18.76 -2.54 21.38
CA VAL A 621 -17.37 -2.21 21.00
C VAL A 621 -17.35 -1.37 19.73
N ASN A 622 -18.16 -1.73 18.73
CA ASN A 622 -18.15 -1.06 17.44
C ASN A 622 -19.21 0.05 17.32
N TYR A 623 -20.18 0.09 18.23
CA TYR A 623 -21.34 0.99 18.17
C TYR A 623 -22.15 0.83 16.86
N GLU A 624 -22.19 -0.39 16.34
CA GLU A 624 -22.99 -0.78 15.18
C GLU A 624 -24.27 -1.50 15.67
N TYR A 625 -25.38 -1.35 14.97
CA TYR A 625 -26.64 -1.99 15.34
C TYR A 625 -26.62 -3.49 14.99
N PRO A 626 -27.17 -4.36 15.85
CA PRO A 626 -27.24 -5.79 15.57
C PRO A 626 -28.20 -6.07 14.40
N VAL A 627 -27.85 -7.06 13.58
CA VAL A 627 -28.74 -7.64 12.56
C VAL A 627 -29.70 -8.66 13.17
N ASN A 628 -29.28 -9.33 14.24
CA ASN A 628 -30.09 -10.34 14.92
C ASN A 628 -31.21 -9.67 15.71
N LYS A 629 -32.45 -9.86 15.26
CA LYS A 629 -33.67 -9.27 15.86
C LYS A 629 -33.87 -9.66 17.33
N ARG A 630 -33.31 -10.80 17.76
CA ARG A 630 -33.40 -11.28 19.14
C ARG A 630 -32.47 -10.54 20.10
N VAL A 631 -31.49 -9.80 19.58
CA VAL A 631 -30.47 -9.13 20.39
C VAL A 631 -30.89 -7.68 20.62
N PRO A 632 -31.16 -7.27 21.87
CA PRO A 632 -31.53 -5.90 22.18
C PRO A 632 -30.36 -4.95 21.92
N PHE A 633 -30.67 -3.67 21.75
CA PHE A 633 -29.65 -2.63 21.63
C PHE A 633 -28.85 -2.51 22.94
N SER A 634 -27.55 -2.23 22.83
CA SER A 634 -26.73 -1.91 24.01
C SER A 634 -27.29 -0.65 24.69
N LYS A 635 -26.99 -0.47 25.98
CA LYS A 635 -27.41 0.74 26.73
C LYS A 635 -27.05 2.03 26.00
N GLU A 636 -25.86 2.05 25.38
CA GLU A 636 -25.39 3.21 24.61
C GLU A 636 -26.23 3.43 23.34
N LEU A 637 -26.45 2.40 22.53
CA LEU A 637 -27.27 2.53 21.31
C LEU A 637 -28.74 2.87 21.63
N ALA A 638 -29.32 2.27 22.67
CA ALA A 638 -30.66 2.57 23.14
C ALA A 638 -30.80 4.03 23.60
N SER A 639 -29.73 4.63 24.16
CA SER A 639 -29.72 6.03 24.58
C SER A 639 -29.85 7.03 23.42
N TRP A 640 -29.64 6.59 22.17
CA TRP A 640 -29.81 7.43 20.97
C TRP A 640 -31.23 7.37 20.41
N GLY A 641 -32.10 6.56 21.02
CA GLY A 641 -33.48 6.33 20.61
C GLY A 641 -33.65 5.08 19.75
N HIS A 642 -34.89 4.58 19.72
CA HIS A 642 -35.30 3.59 18.73
C HIS A 642 -35.62 4.29 17.42
N PHE A 643 -35.29 3.64 16.30
CA PHE A 643 -35.58 4.17 14.97
C PHE A 643 -36.07 3.06 14.04
N SER A 644 -36.94 3.42 13.11
CA SER A 644 -37.31 2.61 11.96
C SER A 644 -36.21 2.71 10.90
N GLU A 645 -35.76 1.57 10.41
CA GLU A 645 -34.79 1.48 9.31
C GLU A 645 -35.47 1.28 7.96
N ASP A 646 -34.85 1.83 6.92
CA ASP A 646 -35.24 1.56 5.54
C ASP A 646 -35.07 0.07 5.22
N LYS A 647 -36.16 -0.56 4.76
CA LYS A 647 -36.24 -1.98 4.41
C LYS A 647 -35.93 -2.25 2.93
N LEU A 648 -35.47 -1.24 2.19
CA LEU A 648 -34.92 -1.42 0.85
C LEU A 648 -33.96 -2.61 0.82
N PRO A 649 -34.15 -3.62 -0.06
CA PRO A 649 -33.20 -4.70 -0.22
C PRO A 649 -31.82 -4.14 -0.46
N ILE A 650 -30.88 -4.42 0.45
CA ILE A 650 -29.60 -3.69 0.51
C ILE A 650 -28.81 -3.80 -0.80
N ILE A 651 -29.02 -4.90 -1.55
CA ILE A 651 -28.45 -5.15 -2.87
C ILE A 651 -28.76 -4.05 -3.89
N GLN A 652 -29.96 -3.46 -3.84
CA GLN A 652 -30.38 -2.40 -4.76
C GLN A 652 -29.48 -1.15 -4.62
N LEU A 653 -28.92 -0.89 -3.43
CA LEU A 653 -27.95 0.19 -3.25
C LEU A 653 -26.68 -0.02 -4.09
N ALA A 654 -26.24 -1.27 -4.27
CA ALA A 654 -25.08 -1.59 -5.08
C ALA A 654 -25.39 -1.45 -6.58
N GLU A 655 -26.57 -1.89 -7.02
CA GLU A 655 -27.06 -1.75 -8.40
C GLU A 655 -27.20 -0.28 -8.81
N LEU A 656 -27.67 0.57 -7.90
CA LEU A 656 -27.85 2.00 -8.12
C LEU A 656 -26.56 2.82 -7.88
N ALA A 657 -25.50 2.23 -7.32
CA ALA A 657 -24.27 2.94 -6.99
C ALA A 657 -23.58 3.62 -8.19
N PRO A 658 -23.53 3.01 -9.40
CA PRO A 658 -22.99 3.69 -10.59
C PRO A 658 -23.77 4.95 -10.96
N LYS A 659 -25.11 4.89 -10.95
CA LYS A 659 -25.98 6.05 -11.21
C LYS A 659 -25.80 7.14 -10.15
N ALA A 660 -25.69 6.74 -8.88
CA ALA A 660 -25.40 7.65 -7.79
C ALA A 660 -24.05 8.37 -8.00
N GLN A 661 -23.01 7.67 -8.44
CA GLN A 661 -21.73 8.28 -8.78
C GLN A 661 -21.86 9.29 -9.93
N MET A 662 -22.62 8.97 -10.98
CA MET A 662 -22.86 9.90 -12.10
C MET A 662 -23.60 11.17 -11.66
N ILE A 663 -24.58 11.05 -10.75
CA ILE A 663 -25.25 12.23 -10.16
C ILE A 663 -24.23 13.06 -9.38
N ILE A 664 -23.46 12.42 -8.49
CA ILE A 664 -22.44 13.07 -7.66
C ILE A 664 -21.44 13.86 -8.53
N ASP A 665 -20.93 13.25 -9.60
CA ASP A 665 -19.98 13.87 -10.52
C ASP A 665 -20.60 15.06 -11.26
N ARG A 666 -21.85 14.94 -11.72
CA ARG A 666 -22.59 16.03 -12.41
C ARG A 666 -22.86 17.24 -11.52
N VAL A 667 -23.20 17.01 -10.25
CA VAL A 667 -23.49 18.11 -9.31
C VAL A 667 -22.23 18.68 -8.64
N GLY A 668 -21.10 17.97 -8.74
CA GLY A 668 -19.80 18.39 -8.21
C GLY A 668 -19.58 18.11 -6.71
N TRP A 669 -20.29 17.12 -6.14
CA TRP A 669 -20.24 16.80 -4.69
C TRP A 669 -19.09 15.85 -4.28
#